data_AF-A0A2M7KQM0-F1
#
_entry.id   AF-A0A2M7KQM0-F1
#
_cell.length_a   1.000
_cell.length_b   1.000
_cell.length_c   1.000
_cell.angle_alpha   90.00
_cell.angle_beta   90.00
_cell.angle_gamma   90.00
#
_symmetry.space_group_name_H-M   'P 1'
#
loop_
_entity.id
_entity.type
_entity.pdbx_description
1 polymer ?
#
loop_
_entity_poly.entity_id
_entity_poly.type
_entity_poly.pdbx_seq_one_letter_code
_entity_poly.pdbx_strand_id
1 'polypeptide(L)'
;MLHLLTALSMMLGARIATAAPAPLPAELLSTDATEDDFPTVGGSATGELWTAWVAFDDTADQILLRRQTASGWSEPETVSPAAGDFHTPAVIADGAGRTWVVWAANESGNWDLVARYFADGKWSRLLKLTDNPLNDFNQKLARAADGTVWLAWQAVDQDNYEVLLAKLTPTGLSDQQNVSQHAADDWEPALCSAPTGTLYVAWDTYRNGSFDVYLRELANGRLSAPVPVAATAKYEAHVSLAGDPEGRCWIAWDEANPNWGLSSRPLVKLHQQRNLNLAVYAGGELLACPDLMGTLPPELRPCCELPEIAFDGKGNVWVLLRHLSDVNKAQRDAARAAGKAPVQTRGIWNVYACRWDGSTWTEPALFADSNGRNDQRASVARDGLGGLWVAFADDGRRPRRAEEWIHYNVHVARLPEVGSAGLPPLTGVEAPKPFVREPEPRHNRRAAVGGTTCELLFGDTHRHTDLSRCAMNVDGSLIDTYRYAIDCAQLDFLAISDHDQDLQRHRYDREPRKLKDYGWWRSQKYADLFTVGTRFLGMYGYEHGGSYQARGGHKNIVYAKRGMPCVEEDSPEELFRALKGKDAIAIPHQLADGGSRCDWSKWNPLFERVAEIFQVRGSYEYQGTPRLAKVQTAGFFLWDAYAKDVRVGILASSDHGLTHGAYAGAYVKERSREAILEALRARRTYGSTETIEIDLHSGTHWMGEKLPSGEPARLEVSVRGVKPLKEVAVVKNGNFVYQKEPNSTDFTFKFADPEPVAGPAYYYVRARQVDDEIAWSSPVWVGGP
;
A
#
# COMPACT_ATOMS: atom_id res chain seq x y z
N MET A 1 30.89 21.71 -57.63
CA MET A 1 30.38 22.87 -56.86
C MET A 1 28.84 22.86 -56.75
N LEU A 2 28.23 21.68 -56.57
CA LEU A 2 26.79 21.51 -56.37
C LEU A 2 26.47 20.37 -55.37
N HIS A 3 27.40 20.11 -54.44
CA HIS A 3 27.28 19.08 -53.39
C HIS A 3 27.62 19.62 -51.99
N LEU A 4 27.83 20.93 -51.85
CA LEU A 4 28.11 21.58 -50.56
C LEU A 4 26.93 22.40 -50.01
N LEU A 5 25.83 22.54 -50.76
CA LEU A 5 24.67 23.36 -50.36
C LEU A 5 23.51 22.56 -49.75
N THR A 6 23.51 21.23 -49.89
CA THR A 6 22.49 20.35 -49.27
C THR A 6 22.89 19.84 -47.88
N ALA A 7 24.18 19.86 -47.54
CA ALA A 7 24.68 19.44 -46.22
C ALA A 7 24.57 20.53 -45.15
N LEU A 8 24.48 21.82 -45.55
CA LEU A 8 24.37 22.93 -44.60
C LEU A 8 22.92 23.23 -44.16
N SER A 9 21.92 22.74 -44.89
CA SER A 9 20.50 22.92 -44.51
C SER A 9 19.98 21.84 -43.54
N MET A 10 20.73 20.74 -43.31
CA MET A 10 20.40 19.72 -42.31
C MET A 10 21.05 19.98 -40.94
N MET A 11 21.96 20.96 -40.82
CA MET A 11 22.59 21.36 -39.55
C MET A 11 22.04 22.66 -38.94
N LEU A 12 21.06 23.31 -39.58
CA LEU A 12 20.34 24.48 -39.01
C LEU A 12 18.87 24.18 -38.67
N GLY A 13 18.53 22.90 -38.49
CA GLY A 13 17.34 22.49 -37.76
C GLY A 13 17.61 22.46 -36.25
N ALA A 14 18.25 23.51 -35.72
CA ALA A 14 18.27 23.72 -34.27
C ALA A 14 16.82 23.99 -33.87
N ARG A 15 16.11 22.93 -33.47
CA ARG A 15 14.99 23.08 -32.56
C ARG A 15 15.53 23.98 -31.46
N ILE A 16 15.01 25.19 -31.36
CA ILE A 16 15.04 25.92 -30.11
C ILE A 16 14.31 24.97 -29.17
N ALA A 17 15.06 24.13 -28.47
CA ALA A 17 14.58 23.54 -27.24
C ALA A 17 14.30 24.76 -26.38
N THR A 18 13.04 25.17 -26.33
CA THR A 18 12.57 26.05 -25.28
C THR A 18 13.09 25.42 -24.00
N ALA A 19 14.04 26.09 -23.35
CA ALA A 19 14.57 25.61 -22.09
C ALA A 19 13.36 25.32 -21.20
N ALA A 20 13.31 24.11 -20.63
CA ALA A 20 12.23 23.77 -19.72
C ALA A 20 12.09 24.90 -18.69
N PRO A 21 10.86 25.35 -18.38
CA PRO A 21 10.66 26.43 -17.43
C PRO A 21 11.40 26.10 -16.12
N ALA A 22 12.02 27.12 -15.53
CA ALA A 22 12.74 26.94 -14.28
C ALA A 22 11.77 26.40 -13.19
N PRO A 23 12.19 25.41 -12.38
CA PRO A 23 11.36 24.92 -11.29
C PRO A 23 10.94 26.04 -10.34
N LEU A 24 9.75 25.93 -9.76
CA LEU A 24 9.28 26.79 -8.69
C LEU A 24 10.21 26.61 -7.48
N PRO A 25 10.78 27.71 -6.94
CA PRO A 25 11.71 27.63 -5.83
C PRO A 25 11.01 27.11 -4.58
N ALA A 26 11.71 26.27 -3.82
CA ALA A 26 11.26 25.72 -2.56
C ALA A 26 12.30 26.03 -1.47
N GLU A 27 11.82 26.27 -0.26
CA GLU A 27 12.63 26.50 0.93
C GLU A 27 12.64 25.23 1.79
N LEU A 28 13.83 24.76 2.17
CA LEU A 28 14.00 23.63 3.08
C LEU A 28 13.60 24.05 4.50
N LEU A 29 12.68 23.30 5.11
CA LEU A 29 12.20 23.55 6.47
C LEU A 29 12.81 22.63 7.52
N SER A 30 13.12 21.39 7.16
CA SER A 30 13.71 20.39 8.05
C SER A 30 15.24 20.48 8.14
N THR A 31 15.84 19.55 8.87
CA THR A 31 17.30 19.44 9.06
C THR A 31 17.72 17.98 8.97
N ASP A 32 19.00 17.69 8.74
CA ASP A 32 19.54 16.32 8.67
C ASP A 32 19.51 15.52 10.01
N ALA A 33 18.79 16.00 11.03
CA ALA A 33 18.71 15.37 12.34
C ALA A 33 17.66 14.26 12.42
N THR A 34 16.65 14.30 11.54
CA THR A 34 15.48 13.42 11.53
C THR A 34 15.08 13.05 10.10
N GLU A 35 14.37 11.93 9.92
CA GLU A 35 13.67 11.66 8.65
C GLU A 35 12.32 12.35 8.71
N ASP A 36 12.11 13.36 7.86
CA ASP A 36 10.98 14.29 7.93
C ASP A 36 9.99 14.08 6.77
N ASP A 37 8.75 13.68 7.08
CA ASP A 37 7.74 13.31 6.08
C ASP A 37 6.33 13.76 6.50
N PHE A 38 5.35 13.56 5.62
CA PHE A 38 3.94 13.93 5.81
C PHE A 38 3.70 15.41 6.22
N PRO A 39 4.24 16.38 5.47
CA PRO A 39 4.09 17.78 5.86
C PRO A 39 2.69 18.31 5.57
N THR A 40 2.27 19.27 6.39
CA THR A 40 1.03 20.03 6.25
C THR A 40 1.31 21.51 6.43
N VAL A 41 0.59 22.37 5.71
CA VAL A 41 0.66 23.82 5.85
C VAL A 41 -0.72 24.40 6.14
N GLY A 42 -0.78 25.40 7.02
CA GLY A 42 -1.99 26.14 7.35
C GLY A 42 -1.72 27.64 7.49
N GLY A 43 -2.61 28.47 6.95
CA GLY A 43 -2.56 29.92 7.09
C GLY A 43 -3.44 30.42 8.24
N SER A 44 -2.96 31.46 8.92
CA SER A 44 -3.74 32.22 9.90
C SER A 44 -4.44 33.42 9.26
N ALA A 45 -5.47 33.94 9.93
CA ALA A 45 -6.16 35.16 9.51
C ALA A 45 -5.27 36.42 9.53
N THR A 46 -4.16 36.38 10.29
CA THR A 46 -3.18 37.47 10.42
C THR A 46 -2.04 37.38 9.40
N GLY A 47 -2.04 36.36 8.53
CA GLY A 47 -1.03 36.17 7.48
C GLY A 47 0.16 35.29 7.88
N GLU A 48 0.24 34.84 9.13
CA GLU A 48 1.25 33.86 9.56
C GLU A 48 0.95 32.49 8.94
N LEU A 49 2.00 31.78 8.49
CA LEU A 49 1.94 30.40 8.06
C LEU A 49 2.49 29.47 9.12
N TRP A 50 1.95 28.27 9.16
CA TRP A 50 2.33 27.22 10.08
C TRP A 50 2.50 25.93 9.29
N THR A 51 3.69 25.34 9.33
CA THR A 51 3.99 24.07 8.67
C THR A 51 4.39 23.05 9.71
N ALA A 52 3.72 21.91 9.74
CA ALA A 52 4.02 20.80 10.66
C ALA A 52 4.30 19.51 9.87
N TRP A 53 5.04 18.58 10.47
CA TRP A 53 5.40 17.31 9.84
C TRP A 53 5.73 16.25 10.89
N VAL A 54 5.84 15.00 10.46
CA VAL A 54 6.34 13.89 11.29
C VAL A 54 7.86 13.83 11.13
N ALA A 55 8.58 13.88 12.24
CA ALA A 55 10.04 13.77 12.30
C ALA A 55 10.43 12.48 13.02
N PHE A 56 11.23 11.61 12.40
CA PHE A 56 11.67 10.35 12.98
C PHE A 56 13.16 10.37 13.30
N ASP A 57 13.54 10.03 14.55
CA ASP A 57 14.91 10.14 15.07
C ASP A 57 15.69 8.81 15.12
N ASP A 58 15.28 7.82 14.30
CA ASP A 58 15.73 6.42 14.34
C ASP A 58 15.10 5.57 15.46
N THR A 59 14.39 6.18 16.41
CA THR A 59 13.75 5.45 17.53
C THR A 59 12.26 5.68 17.65
N ALA A 60 11.79 6.90 17.41
CA ALA A 60 10.40 7.30 17.55
C ALA A 60 10.09 8.52 16.70
N ASP A 61 8.79 8.79 16.52
CA ASP A 61 8.30 9.99 15.87
C ASP A 61 8.15 11.15 16.85
N GLN A 62 8.26 12.35 16.31
CA GLN A 62 7.84 13.61 16.91
C GLN A 62 6.99 14.39 15.91
N ILE A 63 6.11 15.26 16.40
CA ILE A 63 5.47 16.28 15.56
C ILE A 63 6.27 17.57 15.70
N LEU A 64 6.95 17.97 14.63
CA LEU A 64 7.66 19.24 14.56
C LEU A 64 6.84 20.28 13.81
N LEU A 65 7.12 21.54 14.09
CA LEU A 65 6.45 22.68 13.46
C LEU A 65 7.41 23.85 13.27
N ARG A 66 7.22 24.61 12.19
CA ARG A 66 7.76 25.95 12.03
C ARG A 66 6.65 26.94 11.71
N ARG A 67 6.81 28.16 12.19
CA ARG A 67 5.92 29.28 11.90
C ARG A 67 6.66 30.36 11.11
N GLN A 68 6.00 30.90 10.09
CA GLN A 68 6.53 32.02 9.33
C GLN A 68 6.22 33.32 10.05
N THR A 69 7.25 34.12 10.28
CA THR A 69 7.18 35.45 10.90
C THR A 69 7.67 36.50 9.89
N ALA A 70 7.53 37.78 10.24
CA ALA A 70 8.07 38.87 9.43
C ALA A 70 9.60 38.78 9.20
N SER A 71 10.34 38.08 10.06
CA SER A 71 11.79 37.85 9.95
C SER A 71 12.17 36.52 9.28
N GLY A 72 11.20 35.78 8.73
CA GLY A 72 11.40 34.44 8.17
C GLY A 72 10.83 33.34 9.07
N TRP A 73 11.18 32.09 8.77
CA TRP A 73 10.73 30.93 9.53
C TRP A 73 11.41 30.82 10.89
N SER A 74 10.65 30.47 11.93
CA SER A 74 11.18 30.14 13.26
C SER A 74 12.14 28.95 13.22
N GLU A 75 12.88 28.69 14.30
CA GLU A 75 13.47 27.36 14.50
C GLU A 75 12.38 26.28 14.61
N PRO A 76 12.69 25.00 14.31
CA PRO A 76 11.78 23.88 14.56
C PRO A 76 11.39 23.80 16.03
N GLU A 77 10.08 23.70 16.29
CA GLU A 77 9.51 23.52 17.62
C GLU A 77 8.78 22.17 17.69
N THR A 78 9.01 21.41 18.76
CA THR A 78 8.29 20.15 19.00
C THR A 78 6.90 20.42 19.56
N VAL A 79 5.87 20.01 18.82
CA VAL A 79 4.44 20.12 19.20
C VAL A 79 4.01 18.92 20.04
N SER A 80 4.50 17.72 19.74
CA SER A 80 4.19 16.53 20.54
C SER A 80 4.83 16.65 21.95
N PRO A 81 4.11 16.34 23.04
CA PRO A 81 4.65 16.48 24.39
C PRO A 81 5.75 15.45 24.73
N ALA A 82 5.81 14.35 23.97
CA ALA A 82 6.83 13.31 24.04
C ALA A 82 7.01 12.70 22.64
N ALA A 83 8.10 11.96 22.44
CA ALA A 83 8.25 11.11 21.27
C ALA A 83 7.29 9.90 21.35
N GLY A 84 6.87 9.38 20.20
CA GLY A 84 5.88 8.31 20.14
C GLY A 84 5.76 7.72 18.74
N ASP A 85 4.58 7.24 18.41
CA ASP A 85 4.27 6.69 17.10
C ASP A 85 3.10 7.49 16.51
N PHE A 86 3.42 8.31 15.53
CA PHE A 86 2.54 9.37 15.03
C PHE A 86 2.36 9.25 13.51
N HIS A 87 1.18 9.63 13.04
CA HIS A 87 0.86 9.63 11.62
C HIS A 87 0.17 10.93 11.23
N THR A 88 0.62 11.48 10.10
CA THR A 88 0.04 12.62 9.34
C THR A 88 -0.53 13.75 10.20
N PRO A 89 0.20 14.85 10.46
CA PRO A 89 -0.39 16.03 11.08
C PRO A 89 -1.29 16.81 10.11
N ALA A 90 -2.22 17.59 10.65
CA ALA A 90 -3.04 18.58 9.96
C ALA A 90 -3.02 19.90 10.74
N VAL A 91 -2.87 21.04 10.04
CA VAL A 91 -2.77 22.37 10.65
C VAL A 91 -3.82 23.33 10.11
N ILE A 92 -4.52 24.04 11.00
CA ILE A 92 -5.48 25.08 10.60
C ILE A 92 -5.68 26.12 11.69
N ALA A 93 -5.90 27.38 11.32
CA ALA A 93 -6.31 28.42 12.26
C ALA A 93 -7.84 28.58 12.30
N ASP A 94 -8.43 28.68 13.48
CA ASP A 94 -9.87 28.91 13.66
C ASP A 94 -10.25 30.40 13.67
N GLY A 95 -11.55 30.68 13.78
CA GLY A 95 -12.09 32.05 13.83
C GLY A 95 -11.77 32.83 15.10
N ALA A 96 -11.36 32.15 16.17
CA ALA A 96 -10.93 32.79 17.42
C ALA A 96 -9.42 33.11 17.42
N GLY A 97 -8.71 32.78 16.34
CA GLY A 97 -7.27 33.00 16.20
C GLY A 97 -6.41 31.91 16.84
N ARG A 98 -6.98 30.75 17.17
CA ARG A 98 -6.21 29.60 17.66
C ARG A 98 -5.70 28.79 16.48
N THR A 99 -4.42 28.42 16.47
CA THR A 99 -3.85 27.52 15.46
C THR A 99 -3.84 26.10 15.99
N TRP A 100 -4.61 25.21 15.36
CA TRP A 100 -4.72 23.80 15.69
C TRP A 100 -3.69 22.97 14.96
N VAL A 101 -3.13 21.98 15.65
CA VAL A 101 -2.38 20.87 15.09
C VAL A 101 -3.06 19.59 15.57
N VAL A 102 -3.52 18.76 14.62
CA VAL A 102 -4.18 17.47 14.88
C VAL A 102 -3.35 16.36 14.24
N TRP A 103 -3.09 15.27 14.94
CA TRP A 103 -2.38 14.10 14.39
C TRP A 103 -2.96 12.80 14.96
N ALA A 104 -2.73 11.69 14.26
CA ALA A 104 -3.03 10.36 14.79
C ALA A 104 -1.85 9.87 15.64
N ALA A 105 -2.14 9.30 16.80
CA ALA A 105 -1.15 8.76 17.73
C ALA A 105 -1.51 7.34 18.15
N ASN A 106 -0.51 6.45 18.13
CA ASN A 106 -0.68 5.08 18.59
C ASN A 106 -0.46 5.00 20.11
N GLU A 107 -1.50 4.61 20.83
CA GLU A 107 -1.46 4.29 22.26
C GLU A 107 -1.74 2.80 22.46
N SER A 108 -0.70 2.01 22.74
CA SER A 108 -0.81 0.57 23.03
C SER A 108 -1.46 -0.28 21.92
N GLY A 109 -1.24 0.07 20.65
CA GLY A 109 -1.76 -0.65 19.49
C GLY A 109 -3.07 -0.10 18.92
N ASN A 110 -3.62 0.96 19.52
CA ASN A 110 -4.79 1.68 19.00
C ASN A 110 -4.41 3.07 18.53
N TRP A 111 -4.84 3.46 17.33
CA TRP A 111 -4.61 4.80 16.81
C TRP A 111 -5.78 5.71 17.15
N ASP A 112 -5.52 6.79 17.88
CA ASP A 112 -6.51 7.82 18.23
C ASP A 112 -6.06 9.18 17.70
N LEU A 113 -7.03 10.06 17.40
CA LEU A 113 -6.73 11.45 17.06
C LEU A 113 -6.47 12.26 18.32
N VAL A 114 -5.39 13.04 18.29
CA VAL A 114 -5.02 13.97 19.36
C VAL A 114 -4.74 15.34 18.78
N ALA A 115 -4.83 16.36 19.62
CA ALA A 115 -4.60 17.74 19.18
C ALA A 115 -3.97 18.62 20.24
N ARG A 116 -3.31 19.68 19.76
CA ARG A 116 -2.98 20.87 20.53
C ARG A 116 -3.37 22.11 19.73
N TYR A 117 -3.64 23.20 20.42
CA TYR A 117 -3.79 24.49 19.78
C TYR A 117 -2.86 25.52 20.41
N PHE A 118 -2.34 26.42 19.58
CA PHE A 118 -1.55 27.56 19.99
C PHE A 118 -2.45 28.78 20.15
N ALA A 119 -2.40 29.43 21.31
CA ALA A 119 -3.13 30.64 21.62
C ALA A 119 -2.39 31.44 22.72
N ASP A 120 -2.44 32.76 22.67
CA ASP A 120 -1.81 33.63 23.68
C ASP A 120 -0.32 33.31 23.96
N GLY A 121 0.42 32.98 22.89
CA GLY A 121 1.86 32.70 22.98
C GLY A 121 2.22 31.33 23.58
N LYS A 122 1.25 30.44 23.80
CA LYS A 122 1.46 29.12 24.42
C LYS A 122 0.64 28.04 23.75
N TRP A 123 1.14 26.82 23.83
CA TRP A 123 0.37 25.64 23.46
C TRP A 123 -0.59 25.19 24.57
N SER A 124 -1.75 24.68 24.18
CA SER A 124 -2.65 23.96 25.07
C SER A 124 -1.99 22.68 25.62
N ARG A 125 -2.63 22.08 26.63
CA ARG A 125 -2.40 20.66 26.95
C ARG A 125 -2.79 19.78 25.74
N LEU A 126 -2.25 18.56 25.69
CA LEU A 126 -2.71 17.55 24.73
C LEU A 126 -4.19 17.25 24.97
N LEU A 127 -4.98 17.28 23.90
CA LEU A 127 -6.38 16.90 23.89
C LEU A 127 -6.49 15.56 23.17
N LYS A 128 -7.07 14.55 23.84
CA LYS A 128 -7.50 13.32 23.18
C LYS A 128 -8.86 13.60 22.53
N LEU A 129 -8.94 13.47 21.21
CA LEU A 129 -10.12 13.82 20.43
C LEU A 129 -11.02 12.62 20.20
N THR A 130 -10.44 11.44 19.97
CA THR A 130 -11.16 10.17 19.82
C THR A 130 -10.68 9.14 20.84
N ASP A 131 -11.53 8.17 21.11
CA ASP A 131 -11.31 7.04 22.03
C ASP A 131 -11.96 5.75 21.52
N ASN A 132 -12.07 5.62 20.19
CA ASN A 132 -12.60 4.43 19.54
C ASN A 132 -11.73 3.22 19.91
N PRO A 133 -12.29 2.04 20.23
CA PRO A 133 -11.51 0.83 20.47
C PRO A 133 -10.69 0.34 19.26
N LEU A 134 -10.92 0.92 18.08
CA LEU A 134 -10.19 0.64 16.84
C LEU A 134 -9.70 1.95 16.21
N ASN A 135 -8.87 1.83 15.18
CA ASN A 135 -8.06 2.93 14.67
C ASN A 135 -8.87 4.10 14.07
N ASP A 136 -8.50 5.33 14.46
CA ASP A 136 -8.89 6.61 13.88
C ASP A 136 -7.66 7.33 13.28
N PHE A 137 -7.70 7.66 11.98
CA PHE A 137 -6.58 8.32 11.28
C PHE A 137 -7.04 9.02 9.99
N ASN A 138 -6.11 9.46 9.14
CA ASN A 138 -6.37 10.13 7.85
C ASN A 138 -7.25 11.40 7.97
N GLN A 139 -7.02 12.20 9.01
CA GLN A 139 -7.85 13.35 9.30
C GLN A 139 -7.62 14.53 8.34
N LYS A 140 -8.71 15.25 8.03
CA LYS A 140 -8.73 16.51 7.28
C LYS A 140 -9.46 17.59 8.05
N LEU A 141 -9.03 18.83 7.83
CA LEU A 141 -9.56 20.01 8.51
C LEU A 141 -10.09 21.02 7.49
N ALA A 142 -11.24 21.63 7.80
CA ALA A 142 -11.70 22.83 7.10
C ALA A 142 -12.27 23.83 8.08
N ARG A 143 -12.05 25.11 7.77
CA ARG A 143 -12.65 26.22 8.51
C ARG A 143 -13.91 26.69 7.77
N ALA A 144 -15.04 26.64 8.46
CA ALA A 144 -16.29 27.19 7.98
C ALA A 144 -16.29 28.72 8.00
N ALA A 145 -17.23 29.34 7.26
CA ALA A 145 -17.35 30.79 7.14
C ALA A 145 -17.57 31.51 8.50
N ASP A 146 -18.19 30.83 9.47
CA ASP A 146 -18.40 31.33 10.83
C ASP A 146 -17.14 31.23 11.72
N GLY A 147 -16.05 30.66 11.19
CA GLY A 147 -14.80 30.44 11.91
C GLY A 147 -14.70 29.11 12.65
N THR A 148 -15.73 28.28 12.63
CA THR A 148 -15.70 26.93 13.21
C THR A 148 -14.75 26.04 12.42
N VAL A 149 -13.93 25.25 13.10
CA VAL A 149 -13.12 24.20 12.47
C VAL A 149 -13.87 22.88 12.53
N TRP A 150 -13.98 22.24 11.38
CA TRP A 150 -14.53 20.90 11.22
C TRP A 150 -13.41 19.91 10.94
N LEU A 151 -13.56 18.72 11.49
CA LEU A 151 -12.66 17.59 11.39
C LEU A 151 -13.41 16.43 10.73
N ALA A 152 -12.89 15.95 9.60
CA ALA A 152 -13.30 14.68 9.00
C ALA A 152 -12.17 13.66 9.18
N TRP A 153 -12.49 12.39 9.45
CA TRP A 153 -11.47 11.35 9.61
C TRP A 153 -12.00 9.97 9.21
N GLN A 154 -11.06 9.06 8.94
CA GLN A 154 -11.33 7.65 8.70
C GLN A 154 -11.26 6.92 10.03
N ALA A 155 -12.30 6.17 10.37
CA ALA A 155 -12.41 5.38 11.58
C ALA A 155 -12.72 3.93 11.23
N VAL A 156 -12.20 2.98 11.99
CA VAL A 156 -12.71 1.61 11.95
C VAL A 156 -13.93 1.51 12.87
N ASP A 157 -15.10 1.25 12.31
CA ASP A 157 -16.32 0.96 13.07
C ASP A 157 -16.76 -0.48 12.80
N GLN A 158 -16.86 -1.27 13.87
CA GLN A 158 -17.08 -2.72 13.84
C GLN A 158 -16.04 -3.45 12.97
N ASP A 159 -16.35 -3.66 11.69
CA ASP A 159 -15.58 -4.44 10.75
C ASP A 159 -15.24 -3.67 9.47
N ASN A 160 -15.60 -2.39 9.31
CA ASN A 160 -15.30 -1.61 8.11
C ASN A 160 -14.79 -0.20 8.43
N TYR A 161 -14.11 0.40 7.45
CA TYR A 161 -13.76 1.82 7.50
C TYR A 161 -14.99 2.68 7.22
N GLU A 162 -15.17 3.70 8.05
CA GLU A 162 -16.21 4.72 7.93
C GLU A 162 -15.56 6.12 7.96
N VAL A 163 -16.23 7.08 7.33
CA VAL A 163 -15.86 8.49 7.38
C VAL A 163 -16.75 9.20 8.39
N LEU A 164 -16.11 9.78 9.40
CA LEU A 164 -16.77 10.55 10.45
C LEU A 164 -16.50 12.05 10.29
N LEU A 165 -17.40 12.88 10.82
CA LEU A 165 -17.31 14.34 10.79
C LEU A 165 -17.74 14.93 12.13
N ALA A 166 -16.97 15.87 12.68
CA ALA A 166 -17.29 16.58 13.91
C ALA A 166 -16.75 18.01 13.92
N LYS A 167 -17.27 18.84 14.83
CA LYS A 167 -16.70 20.16 15.15
C LYS A 167 -15.56 20.02 16.14
N LEU A 168 -14.45 20.69 15.87
CA LEU A 168 -13.30 20.77 16.77
C LEU A 168 -13.44 21.94 17.75
N THR A 169 -13.37 21.65 19.05
CA THR A 169 -13.51 22.64 20.13
C THR A 169 -12.38 22.52 21.16
N PRO A 170 -12.11 23.54 21.98
CA PRO A 170 -11.13 23.47 23.08
C PRO A 170 -11.38 22.36 24.11
N THR A 171 -12.59 21.79 24.14
CA THR A 171 -12.99 20.72 25.04
C THR A 171 -13.09 19.35 24.37
N GLY A 172 -12.76 19.23 23.07
CA GLY A 172 -12.83 17.99 22.30
C GLY A 172 -13.74 18.11 21.07
N LEU A 173 -14.29 17.00 20.62
CA LEU A 173 -15.21 16.93 19.48
C LEU A 173 -16.66 17.15 19.92
N SER A 174 -17.47 17.75 19.04
CA SER A 174 -18.91 17.91 19.21
C SER A 174 -19.64 17.72 17.89
N ASP A 175 -20.95 17.43 17.93
CA ASP A 175 -21.80 17.23 16.75
C ASP A 175 -21.27 16.15 15.78
N GLN A 176 -20.74 15.06 16.34
CA GLN A 176 -20.20 13.94 15.56
C GLN A 176 -21.30 13.24 14.74
N GLN A 177 -21.00 12.96 13.48
CA GLN A 177 -21.86 12.29 12.52
C GLN A 177 -21.06 11.27 11.70
N ASN A 178 -21.64 10.08 11.44
CA ASN A 178 -21.14 9.19 10.40
C ASN A 178 -21.63 9.70 9.03
N VAL A 179 -20.67 9.99 8.14
CA VAL A 179 -20.88 10.56 6.81
C VAL A 179 -21.11 9.47 5.75
N SER A 180 -20.36 8.39 5.77
CA SER A 180 -20.37 7.37 4.71
C SER A 180 -21.58 6.45 4.76
N GLN A 181 -21.93 5.96 5.95
CA GLN A 181 -23.12 5.15 6.26
C GLN A 181 -23.30 3.95 5.31
N HIS A 182 -22.28 3.09 5.15
CA HIS A 182 -22.33 1.92 4.27
C HIS A 182 -21.50 0.75 4.81
N ALA A 183 -21.89 -0.49 4.50
CA ALA A 183 -21.18 -1.70 4.97
C ALA A 183 -19.85 -2.00 4.23
N ALA A 184 -19.37 -1.08 3.40
CA ALA A 184 -18.12 -1.23 2.64
C ALA A 184 -17.04 -0.39 3.30
N ASP A 185 -15.79 -0.61 2.91
CA ASP A 185 -14.70 0.23 3.38
C ASP A 185 -14.72 1.60 2.67
N ASP A 186 -14.79 2.67 3.48
CA ASP A 186 -14.75 4.07 3.06
C ASP A 186 -13.42 4.71 3.50
N TRP A 187 -12.65 5.19 2.52
CA TRP A 187 -11.24 5.55 2.64
C TRP A 187 -11.00 7.06 2.45
N GLU A 188 -9.97 7.56 3.11
CA GLU A 188 -9.32 8.86 2.88
C GLU A 188 -10.29 10.03 2.61
N PRO A 189 -10.85 10.64 3.67
CA PRO A 189 -11.77 11.74 3.48
C PRO A 189 -11.07 12.99 2.92
N ALA A 190 -11.86 13.82 2.25
CA ALA A 190 -11.57 15.19 1.89
C ALA A 190 -12.68 16.11 2.40
N LEU A 191 -12.30 17.32 2.81
CA LEU A 191 -13.21 18.26 3.45
C LEU A 191 -12.91 19.68 2.99
N CYS A 192 -13.94 20.41 2.54
CA CYS A 192 -13.84 21.84 2.27
C CYS A 192 -15.09 22.59 2.72
N SER A 193 -14.96 23.91 2.89
CA SER A 193 -16.08 24.82 3.13
C SER A 193 -16.24 25.75 1.94
N ALA A 194 -17.47 25.93 1.48
CA ALA A 194 -17.83 27.04 0.61
C ALA A 194 -17.96 28.35 1.42
N PRO A 195 -17.77 29.52 0.77
CA PRO A 195 -18.04 30.83 1.38
C PRO A 195 -19.48 31.00 1.89
N THR A 196 -20.43 30.22 1.35
CA THR A 196 -21.84 30.20 1.77
C THR A 196 -22.05 29.56 3.15
N GLY A 197 -21.04 28.91 3.72
CA GLY A 197 -21.12 28.15 4.97
C GLY A 197 -21.51 26.68 4.79
N THR A 198 -21.80 26.25 3.56
CA THR A 198 -21.96 24.84 3.21
C THR A 198 -20.63 24.10 3.34
N LEU A 199 -20.66 22.92 3.95
CA LEU A 199 -19.52 22.00 4.01
C LEU A 199 -19.70 20.86 3.03
N TYR A 200 -18.61 20.44 2.41
CA TYR A 200 -18.56 19.32 1.49
C TYR A 200 -17.57 18.29 2.02
N VAL A 201 -18.02 17.05 2.13
CA VAL A 201 -17.20 15.90 2.52
C VAL A 201 -17.22 14.90 1.39
N ALA A 202 -16.06 14.53 0.88
CA ALA A 202 -15.90 13.47 -0.09
C ALA A 202 -14.98 12.39 0.45
N TRP A 203 -15.09 11.20 -0.10
CA TRP A 203 -14.25 10.06 0.23
C TRP A 203 -14.28 9.07 -0.93
N ASP A 204 -13.35 8.13 -0.93
CA ASP A 204 -13.40 7.01 -1.86
C ASP A 204 -13.81 5.71 -1.17
N THR A 205 -14.39 4.77 -1.91
CA THR A 205 -15.15 3.66 -1.32
C THR A 205 -15.21 2.46 -2.23
N TYR A 206 -15.16 1.24 -1.67
CA TYR A 206 -15.23 0.00 -2.44
C TYR A 206 -16.65 -0.57 -2.60
N ARG A 207 -17.69 0.23 -2.31
CA ARG A 207 -19.08 -0.23 -2.18
C ARG A 207 -19.67 -0.92 -3.41
N ASN A 208 -19.14 -0.66 -4.61
CA ASN A 208 -19.65 -1.25 -5.84
C ASN A 208 -18.69 -2.29 -6.46
N GLY A 209 -17.67 -2.76 -5.73
CA GLY A 209 -16.67 -3.70 -6.23
C GLY A 209 -15.64 -3.09 -7.19
N SER A 210 -15.50 -1.77 -7.11
CA SER A 210 -14.44 -0.89 -7.61
C SER A 210 -14.28 0.25 -6.61
N PHE A 211 -13.12 0.92 -6.60
CA PHE A 211 -12.96 2.16 -5.85
C PHE A 211 -13.67 3.28 -6.61
N ASP A 212 -14.59 3.95 -5.92
CA ASP A 212 -15.44 5.01 -6.43
C ASP A 212 -15.32 6.27 -5.55
N VAL A 213 -15.63 7.46 -6.06
CA VAL A 213 -15.65 8.71 -5.29
C VAL A 213 -17.09 9.16 -5.01
N TYR A 214 -17.40 9.37 -3.73
CA TYR A 214 -18.69 9.86 -3.26
C TYR A 214 -18.55 11.19 -2.52
N LEU A 215 -19.63 11.98 -2.53
CA LEU A 215 -19.72 13.29 -1.92
C LEU A 215 -21.00 13.41 -1.08
N ARG A 216 -20.91 14.13 0.04
CA ARG A 216 -22.07 14.68 0.77
C ARG A 216 -21.87 16.14 1.08
N GLU A 217 -22.95 16.88 0.90
CA GLU A 217 -23.13 18.23 1.43
C GLU A 217 -23.67 18.17 2.86
N LEU A 218 -23.09 18.96 3.77
CA LEU A 218 -23.66 19.30 5.07
C LEU A 218 -24.14 20.75 5.04
N ALA A 219 -25.46 20.94 5.08
CA ALA A 219 -26.11 22.24 5.14
C ALA A 219 -27.14 22.27 6.27
N ASN A 220 -27.17 23.37 7.04
CA ASN A 220 -28.07 23.52 8.19
C ASN A 220 -28.01 22.35 9.19
N GLY A 221 -26.82 21.77 9.39
CA GLY A 221 -26.59 20.63 10.28
C GLY A 221 -27.15 19.30 9.78
N ARG A 222 -27.54 19.18 8.51
CA ARG A 222 -28.07 17.95 7.92
C ARG A 222 -27.23 17.52 6.72
N LEU A 223 -26.85 16.24 6.72
CA LEU A 223 -26.18 15.63 5.59
C LEU A 223 -27.19 15.29 4.48
N SER A 224 -26.87 15.65 3.24
CA SER A 224 -27.57 15.25 2.02
C SER A 224 -27.46 13.74 1.76
N ALA A 225 -28.15 13.18 0.75
CA ALA A 225 -27.88 11.80 0.33
C ALA A 225 -26.47 11.69 -0.30
N PRO A 226 -25.78 10.53 -0.23
CA PRO A 226 -24.53 10.33 -0.96
C PRO A 226 -24.70 10.55 -2.46
N VAL A 227 -23.85 11.38 -3.05
CA VAL A 227 -23.81 11.67 -4.49
C VAL A 227 -22.60 10.97 -5.09
N PRO A 228 -22.77 10.09 -6.10
CA PRO A 228 -21.64 9.50 -6.81
C PRO A 228 -20.99 10.57 -7.69
N VAL A 229 -19.74 10.92 -7.42
CA VAL A 229 -18.93 11.84 -8.24
C VAL A 229 -18.29 11.07 -9.39
N ALA A 230 -17.72 9.92 -9.06
CA ALA A 230 -17.17 8.94 -9.99
C ALA A 230 -17.55 7.56 -9.42
N ALA A 231 -18.14 6.70 -10.26
CA ALA A 231 -18.54 5.36 -9.84
C ALA A 231 -18.51 4.41 -11.04
N THR A 232 -17.38 4.38 -11.76
CA THR A 232 -17.20 3.53 -12.95
C THR A 232 -16.44 2.25 -12.60
N ALA A 233 -16.23 1.36 -13.57
CA ALA A 233 -15.44 0.14 -13.34
C ALA A 233 -13.94 0.39 -13.08
N LYS A 234 -13.48 1.64 -13.19
CA LYS A 234 -12.10 2.08 -12.93
C LYS A 234 -11.80 2.05 -11.43
N TYR A 235 -10.53 2.20 -11.09
CA TYR A 235 -10.16 2.66 -9.75
C TYR A 235 -10.32 4.17 -9.73
N GLU A 236 -11.05 4.74 -8.79
CA GLU A 236 -11.29 6.19 -8.64
C GLU A 236 -11.11 6.54 -7.16
N ALA A 237 -10.05 7.28 -6.82
CA ALA A 237 -9.66 7.51 -5.43
C ALA A 237 -8.89 8.82 -5.21
N HIS A 238 -8.42 9.03 -3.98
CA HIS A 238 -7.56 10.14 -3.58
C HIS A 238 -8.19 11.52 -3.87
N VAL A 239 -9.45 11.65 -3.49
CA VAL A 239 -10.22 12.87 -3.73
C VAL A 239 -9.65 14.07 -2.96
N SER A 240 -9.65 15.25 -3.57
CA SER A 240 -9.42 16.54 -2.92
C SER A 240 -10.50 17.54 -3.31
N LEU A 241 -10.78 18.49 -2.41
CA LEU A 241 -11.91 19.42 -2.52
C LEU A 241 -11.49 20.88 -2.31
N ALA A 242 -12.11 21.79 -3.06
CA ALA A 242 -12.02 23.23 -2.81
C ALA A 242 -13.35 23.94 -3.06
N GLY A 243 -13.72 24.85 -2.17
CA GLY A 243 -14.85 25.75 -2.40
C GLY A 243 -14.43 26.93 -3.27
N ASP A 244 -15.15 27.20 -4.35
CA ASP A 244 -14.89 28.39 -5.17
C ASP A 244 -15.58 29.65 -4.58
N PRO A 245 -15.22 30.86 -5.08
CA PRO A 245 -15.83 32.10 -4.62
C PRO A 245 -17.35 32.21 -4.85
N GLU A 246 -17.92 31.39 -5.74
CA GLU A 246 -19.36 31.34 -6.05
C GLU A 246 -20.12 30.36 -5.14
N GLY A 247 -19.42 29.62 -4.27
CA GLY A 247 -20.02 28.66 -3.34
C GLY A 247 -20.16 27.24 -3.88
N ARG A 248 -19.54 26.93 -5.03
CA ARG A 248 -19.55 25.59 -5.62
C ARG A 248 -18.38 24.75 -5.11
N CYS A 249 -18.54 23.44 -5.12
CA CYS A 249 -17.50 22.49 -4.70
C CYS A 249 -16.73 21.98 -5.91
N TRP A 250 -15.44 22.29 -5.99
CA TRP A 250 -14.51 21.72 -6.95
C TRP A 250 -13.93 20.42 -6.40
N ILE A 251 -13.87 19.40 -7.25
CA ILE A 251 -13.52 18.04 -6.90
C ILE A 251 -12.45 17.55 -7.87
N ALA A 252 -11.31 17.10 -7.35
CA ALA A 252 -10.26 16.44 -8.12
C ALA A 252 -10.00 15.04 -7.56
N TRP A 253 -9.73 14.08 -8.41
CA TRP A 253 -9.40 12.70 -8.03
C TRP A 253 -8.49 12.07 -9.08
N ASP A 254 -7.83 10.96 -8.73
CA ASP A 254 -7.09 10.16 -9.70
C ASP A 254 -7.78 8.82 -9.99
N GLU A 255 -7.53 8.30 -11.18
CA GLU A 255 -8.10 7.05 -11.66
C GLU A 255 -7.04 6.08 -12.20
N ALA A 256 -7.28 4.79 -12.04
CA ALA A 256 -6.56 3.71 -12.72
C ALA A 256 -7.49 2.87 -13.60
N ASN A 257 -6.92 1.97 -14.39
CA ASN A 257 -7.71 1.13 -15.30
C ASN A 257 -8.72 0.24 -14.58
N PRO A 258 -9.79 -0.20 -15.28
CA PRO A 258 -10.72 -1.16 -14.73
C PRO A 258 -10.06 -2.45 -14.26
N ASN A 259 -10.70 -3.11 -13.28
CA ASN A 259 -10.18 -4.32 -12.63
C ASN A 259 -8.84 -4.11 -11.91
N TRP A 260 -8.57 -2.90 -11.40
CA TRP A 260 -7.40 -2.64 -10.57
C TRP A 260 -7.32 -3.65 -9.41
N GLY A 261 -6.21 -4.38 -9.31
CA GLY A 261 -6.01 -5.42 -8.30
C GLY A 261 -6.77 -6.73 -8.52
N LEU A 262 -7.58 -6.89 -9.57
CA LEU A 262 -8.52 -8.02 -9.72
C LEU A 262 -8.14 -9.02 -10.83
N SER A 263 -6.87 -9.09 -11.26
CA SER A 263 -6.48 -10.03 -12.30
C SER A 263 -5.01 -10.44 -12.24
N SER A 264 -4.78 -11.75 -12.16
CA SER A 264 -3.46 -12.37 -12.35
C SER A 264 -3.15 -12.67 -13.83
N ARG A 265 -4.15 -12.66 -14.73
CA ARG A 265 -4.01 -13.02 -16.15
C ARG A 265 -4.98 -12.24 -17.07
N PRO A 266 -4.51 -11.22 -17.81
CA PRO A 266 -3.16 -10.65 -17.76
C PRO A 266 -2.87 -10.03 -16.39
N LEU A 267 -1.58 -9.96 -16.04
CA LEU A 267 -1.13 -9.39 -14.76
C LEU A 267 -1.51 -7.91 -14.65
N VAL A 268 -2.41 -7.58 -13.72
CA VAL A 268 -2.75 -6.19 -13.37
C VAL A 268 -1.96 -5.82 -12.12
N LYS A 269 -0.99 -4.91 -12.26
CA LYS A 269 -0.18 -4.45 -11.13
C LYS A 269 -0.83 -3.21 -10.49
N LEU A 270 -0.56 -2.99 -9.20
CA LEU A 270 -1.21 -1.91 -8.45
C LEU A 270 -0.79 -0.52 -8.92
N HIS A 271 0.43 -0.38 -9.47
CA HIS A 271 0.88 0.85 -10.10
C HIS A 271 1.28 0.63 -11.56
N GLN A 272 0.41 0.99 -12.49
CA GLN A 272 0.71 0.92 -13.93
C GLN A 272 0.30 2.18 -14.68
N GLN A 273 -0.80 2.79 -14.24
CA GLN A 273 -1.38 3.96 -14.84
C GLN A 273 -2.16 4.73 -13.79
N ARG A 274 -2.06 6.06 -13.87
CA ARG A 274 -2.90 7.02 -13.16
C ARG A 274 -3.24 8.19 -14.09
N ASN A 275 -4.45 8.70 -14.01
CA ASN A 275 -4.89 9.93 -14.68
C ASN A 275 -5.68 10.78 -13.69
N LEU A 276 -5.68 12.10 -13.88
CA LEU A 276 -6.51 13.00 -13.08
C LEU A 276 -7.84 13.31 -13.76
N ASN A 277 -8.86 13.54 -12.94
CA ASN A 277 -10.14 14.09 -13.37
C ASN A 277 -10.58 15.23 -12.45
N LEU A 278 -11.48 16.07 -12.98
CA LEU A 278 -12.02 17.25 -12.33
C LEU A 278 -13.52 17.35 -12.58
N ALA A 279 -14.26 17.71 -11.54
CA ALA A 279 -15.68 18.04 -11.62
C ALA A 279 -16.01 19.19 -10.66
N VAL A 280 -17.16 19.83 -10.89
CA VAL A 280 -17.73 20.82 -9.97
C VAL A 280 -19.13 20.38 -9.57
N TYR A 281 -19.40 20.32 -8.28
CA TYR A 281 -20.72 20.09 -7.74
C TYR A 281 -21.37 21.42 -7.33
N ALA A 282 -22.57 21.68 -7.84
CA ALA A 282 -23.33 22.89 -7.56
C ALA A 282 -24.83 22.62 -7.66
N GLY A 283 -25.59 23.00 -6.62
CA GLY A 283 -27.06 22.98 -6.68
C GLY A 283 -27.68 21.59 -6.92
N GLY A 284 -27.00 20.50 -6.52
CA GLY A 284 -27.47 19.13 -6.75
C GLY A 284 -26.99 18.49 -8.06
N GLU A 285 -26.20 19.22 -8.87
CA GLU A 285 -25.74 18.75 -10.18
C GLU A 285 -24.21 18.69 -10.24
N LEU A 286 -23.70 17.74 -11.03
CA LEU A 286 -22.30 17.66 -11.41
C LEU A 286 -22.08 18.39 -12.74
N LEU A 287 -20.98 19.13 -12.81
CA LEU A 287 -20.54 19.87 -13.97
C LEU A 287 -19.13 19.43 -14.34
N ALA A 288 -18.89 19.21 -15.63
CA ALA A 288 -17.57 18.87 -16.15
C ALA A 288 -16.71 20.12 -16.36
N CYS A 289 -15.42 19.96 -16.07
CA CYS A 289 -14.36 20.92 -16.33
C CYS A 289 -13.70 20.67 -17.70
N PRO A 290 -12.99 21.66 -18.28
CA PRO A 290 -12.10 21.42 -19.40
C PRO A 290 -11.04 20.38 -19.05
N ASP A 291 -10.71 19.51 -20.02
CA ASP A 291 -9.77 18.41 -19.85
C ASP A 291 -8.35 18.92 -19.53
N LEU A 292 -7.92 18.70 -18.28
CA LEU A 292 -6.57 19.01 -17.81
C LEU A 292 -5.53 18.04 -18.38
N MET A 293 -5.85 16.74 -18.46
CA MET A 293 -4.88 15.73 -18.90
C MET A 293 -4.52 15.92 -20.38
N GLY A 294 -5.49 16.34 -21.20
CA GLY A 294 -5.30 16.65 -22.61
C GLY A 294 -4.34 17.82 -22.87
N THR A 295 -4.21 18.76 -21.94
CA THR A 295 -3.32 19.93 -22.08
C THR A 295 -1.90 19.67 -21.62
N LEU A 296 -1.65 18.60 -20.85
CA LEU A 296 -0.29 18.30 -20.38
C LEU A 296 0.62 17.88 -21.54
N PRO A 297 1.94 18.17 -21.45
CA PRO A 297 2.94 17.59 -22.34
C PRO A 297 2.83 16.05 -22.39
N PRO A 298 2.95 15.40 -23.56
CA PRO A 298 2.76 13.95 -23.70
C PRO A 298 3.59 13.09 -22.73
N GLU A 299 4.77 13.55 -22.36
CA GLU A 299 5.69 12.91 -21.41
C GLU A 299 5.19 12.95 -19.96
N LEU A 300 4.38 13.95 -19.60
CA LEU A 300 3.79 14.10 -18.25
C LEU A 300 2.42 13.44 -18.12
N ARG A 301 1.76 13.07 -19.22
CA ARG A 301 0.41 12.47 -19.17
C ARG A 301 0.33 11.14 -18.44
N PRO A 302 1.29 10.20 -18.59
CA PRO A 302 1.20 8.93 -17.88
C PRO A 302 1.42 9.12 -16.39
N CYS A 303 0.58 8.48 -15.56
CA CYS A 303 0.77 8.41 -14.12
C CYS A 303 0.79 9.78 -13.43
N CYS A 304 -0.25 10.60 -13.67
CA CYS A 304 -0.57 11.74 -12.81
C CYS A 304 -1.55 11.30 -11.71
N GLU A 305 -1.23 11.61 -10.45
CA GLU A 305 -1.96 11.11 -9.28
C GLU A 305 -1.91 12.10 -8.09
N LEU A 306 -2.64 11.76 -7.01
CA LEU A 306 -2.69 12.50 -5.75
C LEU A 306 -2.96 14.00 -5.95
N PRO A 307 -4.06 14.38 -6.62
CA PRO A 307 -4.33 15.77 -6.92
C PRO A 307 -4.69 16.56 -5.66
N GLU A 308 -4.22 17.80 -5.57
CA GLU A 308 -4.71 18.78 -4.58
C GLU A 308 -5.24 20.01 -5.30
N ILE A 309 -6.46 20.42 -4.99
CA ILE A 309 -7.11 21.57 -5.62
C ILE A 309 -7.28 22.72 -4.63
N ALA A 310 -7.00 23.95 -5.06
CA ALA A 310 -7.12 25.14 -4.22
C ALA A 310 -7.44 26.41 -5.03
N PHE A 311 -7.97 27.42 -4.34
CA PHE A 311 -8.20 28.75 -4.89
C PHE A 311 -7.31 29.78 -4.21
N ASP A 312 -6.64 30.61 -5.02
CA ASP A 312 -5.92 31.77 -4.49
C ASP A 312 -6.89 32.90 -4.07
N GLY A 313 -6.35 33.96 -3.49
CA GLY A 313 -7.14 35.12 -3.04
C GLY A 313 -7.80 35.92 -4.16
N LYS A 314 -7.45 35.66 -5.43
CA LYS A 314 -8.01 36.32 -6.62
C LYS A 314 -9.02 35.43 -7.35
N GLY A 315 -9.35 34.27 -6.79
CA GLY A 315 -10.31 33.32 -7.32
C GLY A 315 -9.76 32.44 -8.46
N ASN A 316 -8.44 32.37 -8.65
CA ASN A 316 -7.87 31.45 -9.62
C ASN A 316 -7.83 30.02 -9.06
N VAL A 317 -8.24 29.07 -9.88
CA VAL A 317 -8.13 27.63 -9.58
C VAL A 317 -6.72 27.13 -9.88
N TRP A 318 -6.14 26.43 -8.91
CA TRP A 318 -4.87 25.72 -9.02
C TRP A 318 -5.08 24.24 -8.74
N VAL A 319 -4.43 23.40 -9.54
CA VAL A 319 -4.39 21.94 -9.37
C VAL A 319 -2.93 21.55 -9.22
N LEU A 320 -2.59 20.99 -8.06
CA LEU A 320 -1.33 20.29 -7.87
C LEU A 320 -1.51 18.85 -8.30
N LEU A 321 -0.48 18.29 -8.93
CA LEU A 321 -0.45 16.88 -9.33
C LEU A 321 0.91 16.29 -9.02
N ARG A 322 0.92 14.98 -8.76
CA ARG A 322 2.13 14.21 -8.69
C ARG A 322 2.32 13.40 -9.95
N HIS A 323 3.54 13.32 -10.47
CA HIS A 323 3.83 12.58 -11.69
C HIS A 323 5.06 11.68 -11.56
N LEU A 324 4.93 10.42 -11.99
CA LEU A 324 6.01 9.45 -12.09
C LEU A 324 6.90 9.70 -13.32
N SER A 325 8.16 10.02 -13.08
CA SER A 325 9.23 9.91 -14.05
C SER A 325 9.87 8.51 -14.03
N ASP A 326 9.74 7.78 -15.14
CA ASP A 326 10.41 6.50 -15.36
C ASP A 326 11.85 6.68 -15.85
N VAL A 327 12.79 6.84 -14.91
CA VAL A 327 14.13 7.38 -15.17
C VAL A 327 15.08 6.42 -15.90
N ASN A 328 14.76 5.13 -15.97
CA ASN A 328 15.59 4.15 -16.68
C ASN A 328 14.86 3.39 -17.80
N LYS A 329 13.71 3.89 -18.26
CA LYS A 329 12.93 3.27 -19.35
C LYS A 329 13.75 2.96 -20.60
N ALA A 330 14.50 3.92 -21.10
CA ALA A 330 15.31 3.75 -22.31
C ALA A 330 16.36 2.63 -22.16
N GLN A 331 16.97 2.52 -20.98
CA GLN A 331 17.91 1.43 -20.67
C GLN A 331 17.21 0.07 -20.70
N ARG A 332 16.01 -0.03 -20.12
CA ARG A 332 15.23 -1.27 -20.10
C ARG A 332 14.79 -1.67 -21.51
N ASP A 333 14.30 -0.72 -22.30
CA ASP A 333 13.88 -0.95 -23.68
C ASP A 333 15.07 -1.44 -24.54
N ALA A 334 16.24 -0.83 -24.38
CA ALA A 334 17.46 -1.26 -25.05
C ALA A 334 17.93 -2.65 -24.61
N ALA A 335 17.87 -2.97 -23.30
CA ALA A 335 18.20 -4.29 -22.79
C ALA A 335 17.26 -5.37 -23.34
N ARG A 336 15.94 -5.08 -23.39
CA ARG A 336 14.93 -5.96 -23.97
C ARG A 336 15.17 -6.18 -25.46
N ALA A 337 15.42 -5.11 -26.22
CA ALA A 337 15.71 -5.20 -27.66
C ALA A 337 16.98 -6.02 -27.93
N ALA A 338 17.95 -5.98 -27.01
CA ALA A 338 19.19 -6.76 -27.08
C ALA A 338 19.07 -8.19 -26.52
N GLY A 339 17.88 -8.63 -26.07
CA GLY A 339 17.70 -9.95 -25.46
C GLY A 339 18.47 -10.16 -24.15
N LYS A 340 18.84 -9.08 -23.46
CA LYS A 340 19.55 -9.12 -22.18
C LYS A 340 18.59 -9.41 -21.03
N ALA A 341 19.17 -9.75 -19.87
CA ALA A 341 18.40 -9.92 -18.64
C ALA A 341 17.56 -8.67 -18.33
N PRO A 342 16.34 -8.85 -17.77
CA PRO A 342 15.50 -7.74 -17.36
C PRO A 342 16.24 -6.79 -16.42
N VAL A 343 16.14 -5.49 -16.71
CA VAL A 343 16.66 -4.42 -15.85
C VAL A 343 15.54 -3.97 -14.91
N GLN A 344 15.86 -3.79 -13.63
CA GLN A 344 14.91 -3.32 -12.62
C GLN A 344 14.33 -1.96 -12.99
N THR A 345 13.09 -1.70 -12.57
CA THR A 345 12.43 -0.42 -12.82
C THR A 345 12.85 0.63 -11.80
N ARG A 346 12.99 1.89 -12.22
CA ARG A 346 13.31 3.02 -11.34
C ARG A 346 12.32 4.16 -11.58
N GLY A 347 11.66 4.59 -10.50
CA GLY A 347 10.66 5.66 -10.54
C GLY A 347 11.03 6.80 -9.60
N ILE A 348 10.78 8.02 -10.04
CA ILE A 348 10.87 9.24 -9.22
C ILE A 348 9.58 10.02 -9.41
N TRP A 349 8.92 10.39 -8.32
CA TRP A 349 7.72 11.20 -8.35
C TRP A 349 8.05 12.64 -8.06
N ASN A 350 7.44 13.57 -8.78
CA ASN A 350 7.61 15.00 -8.59
C ASN A 350 6.26 15.69 -8.45
N VAL A 351 6.24 16.81 -7.74
CA VAL A 351 5.05 17.66 -7.59
C VAL A 351 5.07 18.75 -8.66
N TYR A 352 3.92 18.98 -9.29
CA TYR A 352 3.71 20.03 -10.28
C TYR A 352 2.47 20.85 -9.93
N ALA A 353 2.42 22.09 -10.41
CA ALA A 353 1.25 22.96 -10.31
C ALA A 353 0.76 23.39 -11.70
N CYS A 354 -0.54 23.30 -11.92
CA CYS A 354 -1.24 23.84 -13.09
C CYS A 354 -2.30 24.84 -12.61
N ARG A 355 -2.62 25.83 -13.44
CA ARG A 355 -3.75 26.74 -13.19
C ARG A 355 -4.54 26.98 -14.45
N TRP A 356 -5.77 27.46 -14.30
CA TRP A 356 -6.49 28.05 -15.42
C TRP A 356 -5.93 29.44 -15.75
N ASP A 357 -5.73 29.74 -17.04
CA ASP A 357 -5.22 31.04 -17.50
C ASP A 357 -6.26 31.97 -18.15
N GLY A 358 -7.52 31.53 -18.19
CA GLY A 358 -8.63 32.21 -18.84
C GLY A 358 -9.04 31.53 -20.15
N SER A 359 -8.20 30.65 -20.69
CA SER A 359 -8.44 29.94 -21.95
C SER A 359 -8.08 28.46 -21.93
N THR A 360 -7.01 28.09 -21.21
CA THR A 360 -6.52 26.72 -21.08
C THR A 360 -5.91 26.52 -19.70
N TRP A 361 -5.68 25.26 -19.34
CA TRP A 361 -4.77 24.92 -18.27
C TRP A 361 -3.34 25.24 -18.71
N THR A 362 -2.56 25.85 -17.81
CA THR A 362 -1.16 26.21 -18.06
C THR A 362 -0.29 24.96 -18.18
N GLU A 363 0.88 25.11 -18.80
CA GLU A 363 1.93 24.11 -18.71
C GLU A 363 2.30 23.83 -17.22
N PRO A 364 2.50 22.57 -16.82
CA PRO A 364 2.78 22.21 -15.42
C PRO A 364 4.11 22.80 -14.94
N ALA A 365 4.08 23.55 -13.84
CA ALA A 365 5.27 24.07 -13.19
C ALA A 365 5.79 23.08 -12.14
N LEU A 366 6.99 22.53 -12.37
CA LEU A 366 7.67 21.63 -11.42
C LEU A 366 8.08 22.37 -10.15
N PHE A 367 7.85 21.79 -8.97
CA PHE A 367 8.49 22.27 -7.74
C PHE A 367 9.92 21.76 -7.62
N ALA A 368 10.85 22.67 -7.32
CA ALA A 368 12.22 22.30 -6.97
C ALA A 368 12.22 21.35 -5.77
N ASP A 369 13.15 20.39 -5.78
CA ASP A 369 13.37 19.46 -4.66
C ASP A 369 12.09 18.70 -4.24
N SER A 370 11.25 18.31 -5.20
CA SER A 370 10.02 17.54 -4.94
C SER A 370 10.13 16.06 -5.31
N ASN A 371 11.36 15.57 -5.53
CA ASN A 371 11.65 14.19 -5.94
C ASN A 371 11.39 13.24 -4.77
N GLY A 372 10.52 12.25 -4.98
CA GLY A 372 10.14 11.35 -3.89
C GLY A 372 9.49 10.03 -4.31
N ARG A 373 8.86 9.36 -3.34
CA ARG A 373 8.19 8.05 -3.43
C ARG A 373 6.77 8.11 -3.98
N ASN A 374 6.02 7.02 -4.02
CA ASN A 374 4.67 7.03 -4.61
C ASN A 374 3.67 7.87 -3.76
N ASP A 375 3.63 7.67 -2.45
CA ASP A 375 2.55 8.11 -1.55
C ASP A 375 2.78 9.40 -0.73
N GLN A 376 3.89 10.13 -0.92
CA GLN A 376 4.04 11.45 -0.30
C GLN A 376 3.04 12.45 -0.89
N ARG A 377 2.25 13.03 0.00
CA ARG A 377 1.23 14.02 -0.36
C ARG A 377 1.79 15.43 -0.26
N ALA A 378 1.31 16.31 -1.13
CA ALA A 378 1.47 17.75 -0.95
C ALA A 378 0.32 18.28 -0.08
N SER A 379 0.57 19.34 0.67
CA SER A 379 -0.46 20.09 1.39
C SER A 379 -0.48 21.52 0.85
N VAL A 380 -1.66 22.05 0.60
CA VAL A 380 -1.84 23.42 0.09
C VAL A 380 -2.72 24.23 1.03
N ALA A 381 -2.31 25.46 1.32
CA ALA A 381 -3.12 26.39 2.10
C ALA A 381 -2.96 27.83 1.61
N ARG A 382 -3.98 28.64 1.88
CA ARG A 382 -3.98 30.06 1.60
C ARG A 382 -3.56 30.85 2.84
N ASP A 383 -2.65 31.80 2.67
CA ASP A 383 -2.30 32.77 3.70
C ASP A 383 -3.37 33.87 3.85
N GLY A 384 -3.27 34.69 4.90
CA GLY A 384 -4.18 35.81 5.14
C GLY A 384 -4.14 36.93 4.07
N LEU A 385 -3.13 36.92 3.19
CA LEU A 385 -2.97 37.87 2.07
C LEU A 385 -3.50 37.31 0.74
N GLY A 386 -3.97 36.06 0.73
CA GLY A 386 -4.48 35.39 -0.46
C GLY A 386 -3.43 34.64 -1.29
N GLY A 387 -2.18 34.56 -0.83
CA GLY A 387 -1.15 33.73 -1.45
C GLY A 387 -1.35 32.24 -1.15
N LEU A 388 -1.07 31.38 -2.12
CA LEU A 388 -1.06 29.93 -1.92
C LEU A 388 0.34 29.43 -1.61
N TRP A 389 0.41 28.56 -0.61
CA TRP A 389 1.62 27.92 -0.14
C TRP A 389 1.44 26.41 -0.17
N VAL A 390 2.50 25.72 -0.58
CA VAL A 390 2.53 24.27 -0.73
C VAL A 390 3.64 23.72 0.14
N ALA A 391 3.32 22.79 1.02
CA ALA A 391 4.31 21.99 1.74
C ALA A 391 4.35 20.57 1.16
N PHE A 392 5.55 20.03 0.97
CA PHE A 392 5.75 18.70 0.40
C PHE A 392 7.06 18.11 0.92
N ALA A 393 7.15 16.78 0.89
CA ALA A 393 8.37 16.07 1.25
C ALA A 393 9.10 15.59 0.00
N ASP A 394 10.42 15.59 0.08
CA ASP A 394 11.33 14.93 -0.84
C ASP A 394 11.97 13.74 -0.13
N ASP A 395 12.70 12.89 -0.85
CA ASP A 395 13.54 11.87 -0.22
C ASP A 395 14.99 11.85 -0.75
N GLY A 396 15.40 12.90 -1.46
CA GLY A 396 16.75 13.05 -1.97
C GLY A 396 17.09 12.13 -3.14
N ARG A 397 16.17 11.28 -3.62
CA ARG A 397 16.40 10.42 -4.79
C ARG A 397 16.70 11.25 -6.04
N ARG A 398 17.67 10.78 -6.85
CA ARG A 398 18.15 11.52 -8.03
C ARG A 398 17.98 10.71 -9.31
N PRO A 399 17.62 11.33 -10.46
CA PRO A 399 17.40 10.60 -11.72
C PRO A 399 18.55 9.71 -12.18
N ARG A 400 19.81 10.10 -11.91
CA ARG A 400 20.99 9.32 -12.31
C ARG A 400 21.30 8.15 -11.38
N ARG A 401 20.79 8.16 -10.14
CA ARG A 401 21.07 7.20 -9.07
C ARG A 401 19.86 7.11 -8.14
N ALA A 402 18.73 6.65 -8.68
CA ALA A 402 17.47 6.53 -7.94
C ALA A 402 17.54 5.41 -6.87
N GLU A 403 18.53 4.53 -7.00
CA GLU A 403 18.82 3.42 -6.10
C GLU A 403 19.74 3.77 -4.92
N GLU A 404 20.14 5.02 -4.74
CA GLU A 404 20.98 5.43 -3.61
C GLU A 404 20.17 5.65 -2.32
N TRP A 405 20.87 5.69 -1.19
CA TRP A 405 20.29 6.14 0.06
C TRP A 405 19.50 7.45 -0.10
N ILE A 406 18.33 7.47 0.53
CA ILE A 406 17.34 8.54 0.49
C ILE A 406 17.22 9.13 1.89
N HIS A 407 17.03 10.45 1.97
CA HIS A 407 16.81 11.18 3.21
C HIS A 407 15.60 12.09 3.01
N TYR A 408 14.62 11.98 3.90
CA TYR A 408 13.34 12.64 3.79
C TYR A 408 13.43 14.05 4.37
N ASN A 409 13.20 15.06 3.52
CA ASN A 409 13.12 16.44 3.96
C ASN A 409 11.76 17.04 3.67
N VAL A 410 11.43 18.07 4.45
CA VAL A 410 10.22 18.87 4.25
C VAL A 410 10.58 20.22 3.66
N HIS A 411 9.87 20.57 2.60
CA HIS A 411 10.00 21.82 1.87
C HIS A 411 8.69 22.61 1.89
N VAL A 412 8.81 23.91 1.70
CA VAL A 412 7.67 24.81 1.46
C VAL A 412 7.94 25.70 0.26
N ALA A 413 6.94 25.89 -0.58
CA ALA A 413 7.01 26.76 -1.74
C ALA A 413 5.79 27.68 -1.82
N ARG A 414 5.99 28.89 -2.35
CA ARG A 414 4.91 29.83 -2.64
C ARG A 414 4.56 29.75 -4.13
N LEU A 415 3.28 29.63 -4.44
CA LEU A 415 2.83 29.72 -5.84
C LEU A 415 2.98 31.16 -6.37
N PRO A 416 3.30 31.34 -7.67
CA PRO A 416 3.45 32.65 -8.27
C PRO A 416 2.18 33.51 -8.15
N GLU A 417 2.36 34.79 -7.86
CA GLU A 417 1.26 35.74 -7.85
C GLU A 417 0.84 36.09 -9.27
N VAL A 418 -0.42 35.82 -9.62
CA VAL A 418 -0.97 36.05 -10.95
C VAL A 418 -2.19 36.96 -10.90
N GLY A 419 -2.60 37.53 -12.04
CA GLY A 419 -3.87 38.24 -12.16
C GLY A 419 -5.06 37.28 -12.07
N SER A 420 -6.29 37.81 -11.95
CA SER A 420 -7.50 36.97 -12.05
C SER A 420 -7.71 36.53 -13.50
N ALA A 421 -7.90 35.23 -13.71
CA ALA A 421 -8.13 34.61 -15.01
C ALA A 421 -9.60 34.21 -15.22
N GLY A 422 -10.47 34.42 -14.21
CA GLY A 422 -11.81 33.86 -14.18
C GLY A 422 -11.80 32.33 -13.98
N LEU A 423 -13.00 31.76 -13.92
CA LEU A 423 -13.20 30.32 -13.80
C LEU A 423 -13.31 29.69 -15.19
N PRO A 424 -12.85 28.45 -15.37
CA PRO A 424 -13.03 27.76 -16.63
C PRO A 424 -14.53 27.55 -16.94
N PRO A 425 -14.90 27.42 -18.22
CA PRO A 425 -16.27 27.12 -18.59
C PRO A 425 -16.67 25.74 -18.07
N LEU A 426 -17.82 25.68 -17.40
CA LEU A 426 -18.40 24.45 -16.87
C LEU A 426 -19.54 23.99 -17.77
N THR A 427 -19.66 22.67 -17.95
CA THR A 427 -20.72 22.07 -18.78
C THR A 427 -21.50 21.04 -17.99
N GLY A 428 -22.83 21.01 -18.15
CA GLY A 428 -23.67 20.02 -17.46
C GLY A 428 -23.34 18.60 -17.91
N VAL A 429 -23.29 17.66 -16.97
CA VAL A 429 -23.10 16.24 -17.23
C VAL A 429 -24.16 15.41 -16.53
N GLU A 430 -24.50 14.25 -17.12
CA GLU A 430 -25.34 13.28 -16.43
C GLU A 430 -24.57 12.71 -15.24
N ALA A 431 -25.24 12.60 -14.09
CA ALA A 431 -24.65 11.92 -12.93
C ALA A 431 -24.25 10.48 -13.31
N PRO A 432 -23.08 10.00 -12.86
CA PRO A 432 -22.64 8.65 -13.18
C PRO A 432 -23.63 7.63 -12.63
N LYS A 433 -23.90 6.59 -13.42
CA LYS A 433 -24.63 5.41 -12.96
C LYS A 433 -23.60 4.45 -12.35
N PRO A 434 -23.70 4.13 -11.06
CA PRO A 434 -22.73 3.26 -10.40
C PRO A 434 -22.58 1.93 -11.14
N PHE A 435 -21.35 1.60 -11.53
CA PHE A 435 -21.00 0.26 -11.98
C PHE A 435 -20.97 -0.65 -10.76
N VAL A 436 -21.85 -1.66 -10.72
CA VAL A 436 -21.92 -2.60 -9.59
C VAL A 436 -21.36 -3.96 -10.02
N ARG A 437 -20.35 -4.41 -9.30
CA ARG A 437 -19.87 -5.80 -9.31
C ARG A 437 -20.43 -6.52 -8.08
N GLU A 438 -20.95 -7.72 -8.30
CA GLU A 438 -21.38 -8.58 -7.21
C GLU A 438 -20.19 -8.92 -6.29
N PRO A 439 -20.34 -8.77 -4.96
CA PRO A 439 -19.28 -9.09 -4.03
C PRO A 439 -19.01 -10.60 -4.03
N GLU A 440 -17.73 -10.99 -3.98
CA GLU A 440 -17.38 -12.38 -3.76
C GLU A 440 -17.73 -12.78 -2.31
N PRO A 441 -18.28 -13.99 -2.09
CA PRO A 441 -18.60 -14.43 -0.75
C PRO A 441 -17.33 -14.70 0.04
N ARG A 442 -17.21 -14.09 1.23
CA ARG A 442 -16.11 -14.38 2.15
C ARG A 442 -16.10 -15.84 2.59
N HIS A 443 -14.91 -16.43 2.63
CA HIS A 443 -14.69 -17.79 3.09
C HIS A 443 -14.77 -17.85 4.62
N ASN A 444 -15.66 -18.69 5.16
CA ASN A 444 -15.85 -18.86 6.60
C ASN A 444 -15.72 -20.34 7.01
N ARG A 445 -14.71 -21.03 6.48
CA ARG A 445 -14.53 -22.47 6.72
C ARG A 445 -13.93 -22.70 8.10
N ARG A 446 -14.53 -23.65 8.83
CA ARG A 446 -13.98 -24.20 10.08
C ARG A 446 -13.86 -25.71 9.97
N ALA A 447 -12.82 -26.26 10.57
CA ALA A 447 -12.60 -27.70 10.63
C ALA A 447 -12.15 -28.09 12.05
N ALA A 448 -12.65 -29.24 12.51
CA ALA A 448 -12.40 -29.76 13.84
C ALA A 448 -11.68 -31.11 13.74
N VAL A 449 -10.42 -31.14 14.18
CA VAL A 449 -9.57 -32.33 14.11
C VAL A 449 -8.88 -32.50 15.46
N GLY A 450 -8.92 -33.72 16.01
CA GLY A 450 -8.28 -34.02 17.30
C GLY A 450 -8.77 -33.19 18.48
N GLY A 451 -10.03 -32.71 18.45
CA GLY A 451 -10.60 -31.85 19.50
C GLY A 451 -10.20 -30.37 19.41
N THR A 452 -9.43 -29.97 18.40
CA THR A 452 -9.13 -28.56 18.10
C THR A 452 -9.97 -28.09 16.93
N THR A 453 -10.72 -27.01 17.10
CA THR A 453 -11.41 -26.32 16.00
C THR A 453 -10.52 -25.21 15.49
N CYS A 454 -10.25 -25.19 14.19
CA CYS A 454 -9.52 -24.13 13.51
C CYS A 454 -10.40 -23.48 12.45
N GLU A 455 -10.15 -22.21 12.19
CA GLU A 455 -10.72 -21.42 11.10
C GLU A 455 -9.69 -21.27 9.99
N LEU A 456 -10.14 -21.37 8.75
CA LEU A 456 -9.30 -21.12 7.57
C LEU A 456 -9.24 -19.62 7.30
N LEU A 457 -8.02 -19.09 7.24
CA LEU A 457 -7.72 -17.75 6.75
C LEU A 457 -6.92 -17.83 5.45
N PHE A 458 -7.19 -16.93 4.52
CA PHE A 458 -6.38 -16.70 3.32
C PHE A 458 -5.56 -15.43 3.50
N GLY A 459 -4.26 -15.51 3.26
CA GLY A 459 -3.39 -14.33 3.30
C GLY A 459 -2.27 -14.37 2.29
N ASP A 460 -1.32 -13.46 2.47
CA ASP A 460 -0.14 -13.34 1.63
C ASP A 460 1.06 -12.99 2.50
N THR A 461 2.13 -13.78 2.42
CA THR A 461 3.33 -13.58 3.23
C THR A 461 4.52 -13.03 2.44
N HIS A 462 4.30 -12.60 1.19
CA HIS A 462 5.38 -12.19 0.30
C HIS A 462 4.89 -11.10 -0.66
N ARG A 463 4.84 -9.86 -0.18
CA ARG A 463 4.36 -8.71 -0.95
C ARG A 463 5.37 -7.57 -0.91
N HIS A 464 5.82 -7.13 -2.07
CA HIS A 464 6.66 -5.93 -2.20
C HIS A 464 5.84 -4.67 -2.43
N THR A 465 6.44 -3.52 -2.11
CA THR A 465 5.92 -2.18 -2.38
C THR A 465 6.98 -1.32 -3.07
N ASP A 466 6.71 -0.03 -3.25
CA ASP A 466 7.65 0.95 -3.79
C ASP A 466 8.88 1.20 -2.89
N LEU A 467 8.90 0.66 -1.67
CA LEU A 467 10.10 0.60 -0.82
C LEU A 467 11.16 -0.32 -1.44
N SER A 468 10.76 -1.44 -2.05
CA SER A 468 11.69 -2.33 -2.73
C SER A 468 12.16 -1.74 -4.04
N ARG A 469 13.46 -1.43 -4.11
CA ARG A 469 14.01 -0.65 -5.23
C ARG A 469 13.98 -1.40 -6.54
N CYS A 470 13.88 -2.72 -6.52
CA CYS A 470 13.83 -3.59 -7.70
C CYS A 470 12.59 -3.42 -8.59
N ALA A 471 11.49 -2.88 -8.06
CA ALA A 471 10.19 -2.80 -8.74
C ALA A 471 9.41 -1.49 -8.44
N MET A 472 10.13 -0.40 -8.12
CA MET A 472 9.58 0.84 -7.56
C MET A 472 8.32 1.39 -8.23
N ASN A 473 8.23 1.30 -9.57
CA ASN A 473 7.14 1.94 -10.31
C ASN A 473 5.99 0.99 -10.69
N VAL A 474 5.98 -0.24 -10.17
CA VAL A 474 4.97 -1.24 -10.51
C VAL A 474 4.16 -1.82 -9.35
N ASP A 475 4.76 -1.98 -8.17
CA ASP A 475 4.12 -2.69 -7.06
C ASP A 475 3.10 -1.85 -6.29
N GLY A 476 3.16 -0.52 -6.42
CA GLY A 476 2.33 0.41 -5.67
C GLY A 476 2.92 0.77 -4.30
N SER A 477 2.30 1.74 -3.66
CA SER A 477 2.65 2.18 -2.31
C SER A 477 2.22 1.18 -1.23
N LEU A 478 2.63 1.44 0.02
CA LEU A 478 2.06 0.76 1.19
C LEU A 478 0.52 0.88 1.22
N ILE A 479 -0.05 2.06 0.91
CA ILE A 479 -1.51 2.28 0.93
C ILE A 479 -2.21 1.49 -0.19
N ASP A 480 -1.69 1.55 -1.42
CA ASP A 480 -2.23 0.76 -2.54
C ASP A 480 -2.29 -0.73 -2.18
N THR A 481 -1.25 -1.22 -1.50
CA THR A 481 -1.15 -2.62 -1.11
C THR A 481 -2.21 -3.02 -0.09
N TYR A 482 -2.48 -2.19 0.92
CA TYR A 482 -3.54 -2.46 1.90
C TYR A 482 -4.95 -2.32 1.31
N ARG A 483 -5.19 -1.32 0.45
CA ARG A 483 -6.43 -1.20 -0.35
C ARG A 483 -6.69 -2.49 -1.15
N TYR A 484 -5.66 -2.97 -1.86
CA TYR A 484 -5.76 -4.22 -2.60
C TYR A 484 -6.06 -5.42 -1.69
N ALA A 485 -5.32 -5.57 -0.59
CA ALA A 485 -5.43 -6.72 0.28
C ALA A 485 -6.80 -6.81 0.99
N ILE A 486 -7.30 -5.67 1.47
CA ILE A 486 -8.55 -5.59 2.25
C ILE A 486 -9.78 -5.70 1.34
N ASP A 487 -9.80 -4.94 0.25
CA ASP A 487 -11.01 -4.78 -0.57
C ASP A 487 -11.03 -5.66 -1.82
N CYS A 488 -9.93 -5.64 -2.59
CA CYS A 488 -9.89 -6.32 -3.90
C CYS A 488 -9.66 -7.82 -3.77
N ALA A 489 -8.67 -8.22 -2.96
CA ALA A 489 -8.32 -9.62 -2.74
C ALA A 489 -9.03 -10.24 -1.53
N GLN A 490 -9.63 -9.41 -0.67
CA GLN A 490 -10.32 -9.84 0.55
C GLN A 490 -9.49 -10.84 1.39
N LEU A 491 -8.19 -10.56 1.52
CA LEU A 491 -7.30 -11.32 2.37
C LEU A 491 -7.71 -11.13 3.83
N ASP A 492 -7.41 -12.12 4.67
CA ASP A 492 -7.55 -12.05 6.13
C ASP A 492 -6.25 -11.55 6.79
N PHE A 493 -5.10 -11.73 6.14
CA PHE A 493 -3.82 -11.23 6.63
C PHE A 493 -2.82 -10.94 5.51
N LEU A 494 -1.89 -10.02 5.76
CA LEU A 494 -0.84 -9.64 4.82
C LEU A 494 0.48 -9.39 5.56
N ALA A 495 1.58 -9.99 5.10
CA ALA A 495 2.93 -9.56 5.44
C ALA A 495 3.57 -8.84 4.26
N ILE A 496 3.74 -7.52 4.38
CA ILE A 496 4.64 -6.78 3.49
C ILE A 496 6.04 -7.32 3.72
N SER A 497 6.77 -7.62 2.65
CA SER A 497 8.07 -8.30 2.67
C SER A 497 9.07 -7.56 1.78
N ASP A 498 9.12 -6.23 1.89
CA ASP A 498 10.14 -5.44 1.20
C ASP A 498 11.56 -5.88 1.60
N HIS A 499 12.52 -5.73 0.69
CA HIS A 499 13.88 -6.20 0.93
C HIS A 499 14.52 -5.53 2.14
N ASP A 500 15.15 -6.32 3.00
CA ASP A 500 15.95 -5.87 4.15
C ASP A 500 16.95 -4.77 3.77
N GLN A 501 17.68 -4.97 2.67
CA GLN A 501 18.65 -4.01 2.15
C GLN A 501 18.00 -2.69 1.66
N ASP A 502 16.72 -2.69 1.29
CA ASP A 502 16.03 -1.46 0.91
C ASP A 502 15.52 -0.72 2.16
N LEU A 503 15.04 -1.48 3.16
CA LEU A 503 14.52 -0.98 4.43
C LEU A 503 15.62 -0.45 5.37
N GLN A 504 16.78 -1.10 5.40
CA GLN A 504 17.87 -0.85 6.35
C GLN A 504 19.09 -0.24 5.65
N ARG A 505 19.83 -1.00 4.84
CA ARG A 505 21.01 -0.52 4.09
C ARG A 505 21.15 -1.21 2.74
N HIS A 506 21.21 -0.42 1.66
CA HIS A 506 21.32 -1.00 0.33
C HIS A 506 22.74 -1.52 0.12
N ARG A 507 22.89 -2.67 -0.55
CA ARG A 507 24.19 -3.21 -0.97
C ARG A 507 25.03 -2.29 -1.87
N TYR A 508 24.46 -1.19 -2.36
CA TYR A 508 25.13 -0.20 -3.19
C TYR A 508 25.49 1.07 -2.40
N ASP A 509 25.06 1.17 -1.15
CA ASP A 509 25.38 2.30 -0.28
C ASP A 509 26.84 2.24 0.14
N ARG A 510 27.61 3.21 -0.33
CA ARG A 510 29.05 3.34 -0.05
C ARG A 510 29.33 3.91 1.34
N GLU A 511 28.41 4.73 1.85
CA GLU A 511 28.51 5.39 3.16
C GLU A 511 27.46 4.80 4.13
N PRO A 512 27.73 4.81 5.45
CA PRO A 512 26.73 4.45 6.46
C PRO A 512 25.55 5.42 6.46
N ARG A 513 24.33 4.90 6.58
CA ARG A 513 23.11 5.70 6.78
C ARG A 513 23.06 6.20 8.22
N LYS A 514 22.71 7.48 8.42
CA LYS A 514 22.56 8.05 9.78
C LYS A 514 21.28 7.61 10.46
N LEU A 515 20.18 7.57 9.71
CA LEU A 515 18.84 7.19 10.14
C LEU A 515 18.38 6.07 9.21
N LYS A 516 18.49 4.83 9.67
CA LYS A 516 18.40 3.65 8.81
C LYS A 516 17.09 2.90 8.99
N ASP A 517 16.40 3.10 10.12
CA ASP A 517 15.23 2.29 10.48
C ASP A 517 13.92 2.86 9.93
N TYR A 518 13.92 4.02 9.27
CA TYR A 518 12.68 4.70 8.89
C TYR A 518 11.81 3.90 7.92
N GLY A 519 12.40 3.22 6.93
CA GLY A 519 11.65 2.34 6.02
C GLY A 519 10.95 1.21 6.77
N TRP A 520 11.67 0.57 7.70
CA TRP A 520 11.14 -0.51 8.53
C TRP A 520 10.07 0.00 9.51
N TRP A 521 10.31 1.14 10.14
CA TRP A 521 9.38 1.84 11.02
C TRP A 521 8.06 2.12 10.31
N ARG A 522 8.08 2.65 9.09
CA ARG A 522 6.87 2.89 8.28
C ARG A 522 6.14 1.60 7.92
N SER A 523 6.85 0.55 7.50
CA SER A 523 6.23 -0.74 7.17
C SER A 523 5.48 -1.33 8.38
N GLN A 524 6.10 -1.31 9.56
CA GLN A 524 5.44 -1.75 10.81
C GLN A 524 4.27 -0.85 11.20
N LYS A 525 4.43 0.47 11.08
CA LYS A 525 3.38 1.46 11.37
C LYS A 525 2.12 1.21 10.53
N TYR A 526 2.29 0.96 9.23
CA TYR A 526 1.18 0.72 8.33
C TYR A 526 0.50 -0.63 8.58
N ALA A 527 1.24 -1.66 9.00
CA ALA A 527 0.65 -2.92 9.44
C ALA A 527 -0.30 -2.74 10.64
N ASP A 528 -0.03 -1.77 11.52
CA ASP A 528 -0.93 -1.44 12.63
C ASP A 528 -2.09 -0.55 12.20
N LEU A 529 -1.82 0.54 11.45
CA LEU A 529 -2.85 1.46 10.96
C LEU A 529 -3.95 0.72 10.18
N PHE A 530 -3.55 -0.19 9.29
CA PHE A 530 -4.47 -0.90 8.41
C PHE A 530 -4.98 -2.23 8.96
N THR A 531 -4.69 -2.57 10.22
CA THR A 531 -5.37 -3.69 10.88
C THR A 531 -6.82 -3.31 11.19
N VAL A 532 -7.77 -4.13 10.76
CA VAL A 532 -9.20 -3.89 10.92
C VAL A 532 -9.77 -4.93 11.89
N GLY A 533 -9.69 -4.62 13.19
CA GLY A 533 -10.18 -5.50 14.25
C GLY A 533 -9.66 -6.92 14.10
N THR A 534 -10.59 -7.88 13.95
CA THR A 534 -10.27 -9.29 13.63
C THR A 534 -10.59 -9.68 12.18
N ARG A 535 -11.05 -8.75 11.37
CA ARG A 535 -11.37 -8.98 9.96
C ARG A 535 -10.11 -9.08 9.11
N PHE A 536 -9.16 -8.18 9.33
CA PHE A 536 -7.90 -8.14 8.58
C PHE A 536 -6.74 -7.82 9.51
N LEU A 537 -5.65 -8.58 9.39
CA LEU A 537 -4.46 -8.47 10.23
C LEU A 537 -3.21 -8.16 9.40
N GLY A 538 -2.63 -6.97 9.59
CA GLY A 538 -1.31 -6.64 9.05
C GLY A 538 -0.21 -7.35 9.84
N MET A 539 0.55 -8.23 9.22
CA MET A 539 1.69 -8.95 9.80
C MET A 539 2.98 -8.16 9.57
N TYR A 540 3.94 -8.26 10.50
CA TYR A 540 5.23 -7.58 10.35
C TYR A 540 6.19 -8.49 9.60
N GLY A 541 6.57 -8.11 8.38
CA GLY A 541 7.47 -8.90 7.54
C GLY A 541 8.53 -8.10 6.82
N TYR A 542 9.58 -8.78 6.40
CA TYR A 542 10.58 -8.26 5.47
C TYR A 542 11.20 -9.43 4.69
N GLU A 543 11.70 -9.16 3.50
CA GLU A 543 12.48 -10.15 2.75
C GLU A 543 13.96 -10.04 3.13
N HIS A 544 14.52 -11.11 3.68
CA HIS A 544 15.97 -11.32 3.73
C HIS A 544 16.46 -11.76 2.35
N GLY A 545 16.87 -10.80 1.53
CA GLY A 545 17.24 -11.01 0.12
C GLY A 545 18.75 -11.18 -0.06
N GLY A 546 19.21 -11.91 -1.09
CA GLY A 546 20.64 -12.11 -1.36
C GLY A 546 20.98 -13.33 -2.20
N SER A 547 22.22 -13.41 -2.70
CA SER A 547 22.61 -14.55 -3.56
C SER A 547 22.61 -15.87 -2.79
N TYR A 548 22.44 -16.99 -3.51
CA TYR A 548 22.61 -18.33 -2.96
C TYR A 548 23.95 -18.48 -2.21
N GLN A 549 25.04 -17.99 -2.80
CA GLN A 549 26.39 -18.13 -2.24
C GLN A 549 26.58 -17.35 -0.93
N ALA A 550 25.99 -16.16 -0.84
CA ALA A 550 26.12 -15.32 0.35
C ALA A 550 25.11 -15.72 1.43
N ARG A 551 23.84 -15.87 1.05
CA ARG A 551 22.71 -15.93 1.98
C ARG A 551 21.87 -17.20 1.95
N GLY A 552 22.26 -18.20 1.17
CA GLY A 552 21.54 -19.48 1.08
C GLY A 552 20.12 -19.33 0.57
N GLY A 553 19.87 -18.35 -0.30
CA GLY A 553 18.58 -18.05 -0.91
C GLY A 553 17.69 -17.10 -0.10
N HIS A 554 16.72 -16.51 -0.79
CA HIS A 554 15.82 -15.50 -0.23
C HIS A 554 14.81 -16.11 0.76
N LYS A 555 14.51 -15.38 1.84
CA LYS A 555 13.58 -15.81 2.88
C LYS A 555 12.72 -14.64 3.35
N ASN A 556 11.41 -14.83 3.44
CA ASN A 556 10.54 -13.85 4.09
C ASN A 556 10.54 -14.11 5.59
N ILE A 557 10.92 -13.10 6.37
CA ILE A 557 10.91 -13.17 7.82
C ILE A 557 9.61 -12.54 8.29
N VAL A 558 8.84 -13.26 9.11
CA VAL A 558 7.56 -12.78 9.62
C VAL A 558 7.54 -12.86 11.14
N TYR A 559 7.06 -11.79 11.78
CA TYR A 559 6.84 -11.67 13.22
C TYR A 559 5.36 -11.46 13.54
N ALA A 560 4.94 -11.89 14.72
CA ALA A 560 3.61 -11.58 15.26
C ALA A 560 3.58 -10.23 16.00
N LYS A 561 4.75 -9.71 16.41
CA LYS A 561 4.86 -8.52 17.29
C LYS A 561 5.67 -7.41 16.64
N ARG A 562 5.21 -6.17 16.85
CA ARG A 562 5.90 -4.95 16.44
C ARG A 562 7.23 -4.78 17.20
N GLY A 563 8.14 -3.98 16.62
CA GLY A 563 9.42 -3.62 17.25
C GLY A 563 10.49 -4.72 17.14
N MET A 564 10.19 -5.84 16.46
CA MET A 564 11.23 -6.79 16.07
C MET A 564 12.14 -6.16 15.00
N PRO A 565 13.46 -6.44 15.01
CA PRO A 565 14.40 -5.83 14.08
C PRO A 565 14.31 -6.43 12.69
N CYS A 566 14.62 -5.61 11.67
CA CYS A 566 14.98 -6.11 10.35
C CYS A 566 16.46 -6.56 10.39
N VAL A 567 16.72 -7.85 10.17
CA VAL A 567 18.07 -8.44 10.24
C VAL A 567 18.70 -8.54 8.86
N GLU A 568 19.90 -7.98 8.69
CA GLU A 568 20.64 -7.93 7.42
C GLU A 568 21.80 -8.94 7.30
N GLU A 569 21.98 -9.82 8.29
CA GLU A 569 23.10 -10.77 8.36
C GLU A 569 23.23 -11.63 7.10
N ASP A 570 24.43 -11.80 6.56
CA ASP A 570 24.56 -12.46 5.26
C ASP A 570 24.28 -13.98 5.35
N SER A 571 24.97 -14.72 6.21
CA SER A 571 24.84 -16.19 6.20
C SER A 571 23.54 -16.69 6.86
N PRO A 572 22.94 -17.80 6.40
CA PRO A 572 21.79 -18.43 7.09
C PRO A 572 22.04 -18.68 8.57
N GLU A 573 23.24 -19.12 8.93
CA GLU A 573 23.62 -19.43 10.31
C GLU A 573 23.61 -18.17 11.22
N GLU A 574 24.05 -17.02 10.71
CA GLU A 574 24.01 -15.74 11.41
C GLU A 574 22.58 -15.20 11.50
N LEU A 575 21.81 -15.27 10.41
CA LEU A 575 20.39 -14.93 10.41
C LEU A 575 19.64 -15.70 11.51
N PHE A 576 19.75 -17.04 11.56
CA PHE A 576 19.05 -17.84 12.56
C PHE A 576 19.52 -17.57 13.98
N ARG A 577 20.81 -17.23 14.17
CA ARG A 577 21.32 -16.78 15.46
C ARG A 577 20.68 -15.46 15.88
N ALA A 578 20.54 -14.52 14.95
CA ALA A 578 19.90 -13.24 15.18
C ALA A 578 18.40 -13.37 15.45
N LEU A 579 17.70 -14.32 14.83
CA LEU A 579 16.26 -14.56 15.04
C LEU A 579 15.95 -15.30 16.35
N LYS A 580 16.94 -15.91 17.00
CA LYS A 580 16.74 -16.65 18.26
C LYS A 580 16.10 -15.76 19.33
N GLY A 581 14.97 -16.21 19.88
CA GLY A 581 14.21 -15.53 20.92
C GLY A 581 13.25 -14.44 20.44
N LYS A 582 13.09 -14.24 19.12
CA LYS A 582 12.26 -13.16 18.53
C LYS A 582 10.89 -13.60 17.99
N ASP A 583 10.45 -14.81 18.33
CA ASP A 583 9.19 -15.40 17.86
C ASP A 583 8.94 -15.14 16.35
N ALA A 584 9.83 -15.71 15.53
CA ALA A 584 9.88 -15.45 14.10
C ALA A 584 9.72 -16.76 13.30
N ILE A 585 9.35 -16.63 12.03
CA ILE A 585 9.46 -17.68 11.02
C ILE A 585 10.25 -17.14 9.83
N ALA A 586 11.02 -18.01 9.17
CA ALA A 586 11.70 -17.72 7.92
C ALA A 586 11.10 -18.59 6.80
N ILE A 587 10.61 -17.98 5.74
CA ILE A 587 9.87 -18.65 4.66
C ILE A 587 10.71 -18.60 3.39
N PRO A 588 11.45 -19.67 3.02
CA PRO A 588 12.13 -19.74 1.73
C PRO A 588 11.10 -19.71 0.59
N HIS A 589 11.38 -18.96 -0.48
CA HIS A 589 10.36 -18.68 -1.50
C HIS A 589 10.80 -18.68 -2.97
N GLN A 590 12.09 -18.73 -3.25
CA GLN A 590 12.65 -18.92 -4.60
C GLN A 590 13.27 -20.30 -4.74
N LEU A 591 12.56 -21.35 -4.28
CA LEU A 591 13.15 -22.62 -3.85
C LEU A 591 14.21 -23.20 -4.80
N ALA A 592 13.90 -23.21 -6.11
CA ALA A 592 14.80 -23.73 -7.14
C ALA A 592 15.25 -22.66 -8.15
N ASP A 593 15.25 -21.37 -7.84
CA ASP A 593 15.69 -20.31 -8.77
C ASP A 593 17.17 -20.47 -9.22
N GLY A 594 17.58 -19.74 -10.25
CA GLY A 594 18.97 -19.73 -10.74
C GLY A 594 19.95 -19.09 -9.75
N GLY A 595 19.65 -17.88 -9.28
CA GLY A 595 20.60 -17.04 -8.51
C GLY A 595 20.39 -17.08 -6.99
N SER A 596 19.18 -17.42 -6.57
CA SER A 596 18.67 -17.18 -5.21
C SER A 596 17.88 -18.37 -4.66
N ARG A 597 18.10 -19.56 -5.21
CA ARG A 597 17.56 -20.83 -4.69
C ARG A 597 17.84 -21.03 -3.22
N CYS A 598 16.99 -21.82 -2.56
CA CYS A 598 17.18 -22.18 -1.16
C CYS A 598 18.31 -23.19 -1.00
N ASP A 599 19.20 -22.97 -0.04
CA ASP A 599 20.19 -23.97 0.37
C ASP A 599 19.61 -24.94 1.41
N TRP A 600 18.96 -26.00 0.92
CA TRP A 600 18.37 -27.03 1.76
C TRP A 600 19.38 -27.77 2.67
N SER A 601 20.69 -27.69 2.38
CA SER A 601 21.72 -28.26 3.27
C SER A 601 21.90 -27.47 4.57
N LYS A 602 21.44 -26.21 4.57
CA LYS A 602 21.46 -25.29 5.71
C LYS A 602 20.08 -25.10 6.37
N TRP A 603 19.13 -25.97 6.01
CA TRP A 603 17.76 -25.90 6.51
C TRP A 603 17.72 -25.87 8.05
N ASN A 604 17.00 -24.91 8.61
CA ASN A 604 16.82 -24.80 10.05
C ASN A 604 15.38 -25.16 10.46
N PRO A 605 15.15 -26.32 11.10
CA PRO A 605 13.81 -26.79 11.44
C PRO A 605 13.09 -25.95 12.50
N LEU A 606 13.76 -25.00 13.16
CA LEU A 606 13.11 -24.09 14.12
C LEU A 606 12.46 -22.89 13.43
N PHE A 607 13.10 -22.35 12.39
CA PHE A 607 12.66 -21.13 11.71
C PHE A 607 12.02 -21.41 10.36
N GLU A 608 12.56 -22.35 9.59
CA GLU A 608 12.08 -22.70 8.26
C GLU A 608 11.07 -23.84 8.36
N ARG A 609 9.84 -23.46 8.70
CA ARG A 609 8.74 -24.40 8.94
C ARG A 609 7.88 -24.61 7.71
N VAL A 610 7.74 -23.61 6.85
CA VAL A 610 6.95 -23.64 5.62
C VAL A 610 7.77 -23.07 4.47
N ALA A 611 7.45 -23.46 3.25
CA ALA A 611 8.09 -22.97 2.04
C ALA A 611 7.03 -22.48 1.05
N GLU A 612 7.33 -21.37 0.37
CA GLU A 612 6.48 -20.84 -0.69
C GLU A 612 6.74 -21.62 -1.99
N ILE A 613 5.75 -22.41 -2.39
CA ILE A 613 5.85 -23.29 -3.57
C ILE A 613 5.57 -22.57 -4.88
N PHE A 614 4.79 -21.48 -4.83
CA PHE A 614 4.30 -20.76 -5.99
C PHE A 614 4.27 -19.26 -5.73
N GLN A 615 4.66 -18.50 -6.75
CA GLN A 615 4.64 -17.04 -6.82
C GLN A 615 4.63 -16.56 -8.28
N VAL A 616 4.78 -15.26 -8.53
CA VAL A 616 4.77 -14.67 -9.88
C VAL A 616 5.68 -15.38 -10.89
N ARG A 617 6.79 -15.97 -10.41
CA ARG A 617 7.74 -16.73 -11.25
C ARG A 617 7.20 -18.06 -11.74
N GLY A 618 6.28 -18.68 -10.99
CA GLY A 618 5.72 -20.01 -11.23
C GLY A 618 5.89 -20.96 -10.04
N SER A 619 5.64 -22.25 -10.28
CA SER A 619 5.71 -23.33 -9.30
C SER A 619 7.12 -23.93 -9.21
N TYR A 620 7.54 -24.21 -7.99
CA TYR A 620 8.74 -24.95 -7.62
C TYR A 620 8.43 -26.34 -7.02
N GLU A 621 7.26 -26.93 -7.32
CA GLU A 621 6.86 -28.25 -6.82
C GLU A 621 7.84 -29.37 -7.24
N TYR A 622 8.03 -29.55 -8.55
CA TYR A 622 8.98 -30.49 -9.17
C TYR A 622 9.32 -30.10 -10.61
N GLN A 623 10.39 -30.68 -11.16
CA GLN A 623 10.79 -30.47 -12.55
C GLN A 623 9.68 -30.92 -13.52
N GLY A 624 9.10 -29.97 -14.26
CA GLY A 624 8.01 -30.26 -15.21
C GLY A 624 6.61 -30.17 -14.60
N THR A 625 6.47 -29.64 -13.38
CA THR A 625 5.16 -29.34 -12.79
C THR A 625 4.34 -28.34 -13.63
N PRO A 626 3.00 -28.41 -13.62
CA PRO A 626 2.17 -27.34 -14.16
C PRO A 626 2.57 -25.96 -13.61
N ARG A 627 2.52 -24.93 -14.47
CA ARG A 627 2.96 -23.57 -14.14
C ARG A 627 4.40 -23.47 -13.63
N LEU A 628 5.29 -24.38 -14.06
CA LEU A 628 6.72 -24.40 -13.71
C LEU A 628 7.36 -23.01 -13.78
N ALA A 629 8.19 -22.70 -12.78
CA ALA A 629 8.97 -21.48 -12.77
C ALA A 629 9.86 -21.33 -14.02
N LYS A 630 9.86 -20.14 -14.63
CA LYS A 630 10.60 -19.89 -15.89
C LYS A 630 12.11 -20.03 -15.74
N VAL A 631 12.65 -19.61 -14.60
CA VAL A 631 14.07 -19.75 -14.25
C VAL A 631 14.16 -20.75 -13.12
N GLN A 632 14.91 -21.82 -13.33
CA GLN A 632 14.99 -22.93 -12.40
C GLN A 632 16.33 -23.67 -12.47
N THR A 633 16.68 -24.33 -11.37
CA THR A 633 17.86 -25.15 -11.15
C THR A 633 17.42 -26.54 -10.68
N ALA A 634 17.72 -27.57 -11.46
CA ALA A 634 17.41 -28.95 -11.09
C ALA A 634 18.07 -29.38 -9.76
N GLY A 635 17.38 -30.21 -8.97
CA GLY A 635 17.88 -30.74 -7.69
C GLY A 635 17.58 -29.87 -6.46
N PHE A 636 16.82 -28.79 -6.65
CA PHE A 636 16.44 -27.83 -5.60
C PHE A 636 14.91 -27.63 -5.47
N PHE A 637 14.10 -28.36 -6.23
CA PHE A 637 12.64 -28.30 -6.12
C PHE A 637 12.17 -28.80 -4.75
N LEU A 638 10.91 -28.53 -4.42
CA LEU A 638 10.34 -28.99 -3.15
C LEU A 638 10.41 -30.51 -3.01
N TRP A 639 10.17 -31.27 -4.08
CA TRP A 639 10.36 -32.73 -4.06
C TRP A 639 11.81 -33.16 -3.77
N ASP A 640 12.80 -32.42 -4.29
CA ASP A 640 14.21 -32.69 -4.02
C ASP A 640 14.58 -32.39 -2.56
N ALA A 641 13.95 -31.38 -1.95
CA ALA A 641 14.08 -31.09 -0.53
C ALA A 641 13.49 -32.21 0.33
N TYR A 642 12.27 -32.66 0.01
CA TYR A 642 11.63 -33.76 0.72
C TYR A 642 12.38 -35.09 0.59
N ALA A 643 13.02 -35.35 -0.55
CA ALA A 643 13.91 -36.52 -0.72
C ALA A 643 15.14 -36.49 0.21
N LYS A 644 15.50 -35.32 0.74
CA LYS A 644 16.57 -35.11 1.73
C LYS A 644 16.04 -35.02 3.17
N ASP A 645 14.80 -35.44 3.42
CA ASP A 645 14.10 -35.38 4.71
C ASP A 645 13.95 -33.95 5.27
N VAL A 646 13.91 -32.94 4.42
CA VAL A 646 13.48 -31.59 4.81
C VAL A 646 11.98 -31.62 5.10
N ARG A 647 11.55 -31.14 6.27
CA ARG A 647 10.15 -31.21 6.72
C ARG A 647 9.52 -29.83 6.82
N VAL A 648 9.21 -29.26 5.66
CA VAL A 648 8.51 -27.98 5.51
C VAL A 648 7.06 -28.16 5.04
N GLY A 649 6.17 -27.31 5.56
CA GLY A 649 4.81 -27.15 5.04
C GLY A 649 4.81 -26.33 3.77
N ILE A 650 3.63 -26.15 3.18
CA ILE A 650 3.44 -25.48 1.91
C ILE A 650 2.56 -24.25 2.08
N LEU A 651 2.93 -23.17 1.40
CA LEU A 651 2.08 -22.00 1.14
C LEU A 651 2.38 -21.43 -0.26
N ALA A 652 1.58 -20.49 -0.72
CA ALA A 652 1.83 -19.72 -1.94
C ALA A 652 1.61 -18.24 -1.61
N SER A 653 2.45 -17.37 -2.18
CA SER A 653 2.38 -15.93 -1.95
C SER A 653 2.82 -15.21 -3.22
N SER A 654 2.66 -13.90 -3.28
CA SER A 654 2.62 -13.21 -4.57
C SER A 654 3.98 -12.87 -5.19
N ASP A 655 4.93 -12.37 -4.40
CA ASP A 655 6.12 -11.64 -4.86
C ASP A 655 5.68 -10.34 -5.62
N HIS A 656 6.55 -9.74 -6.41
CA HIS A 656 6.30 -8.53 -7.20
C HIS A 656 5.12 -8.67 -8.17
N GLY A 657 4.27 -7.65 -8.21
CA GLY A 657 3.25 -7.40 -9.23
C GLY A 657 2.11 -8.41 -9.36
N LEU A 658 2.13 -9.57 -8.69
CA LEU A 658 1.07 -10.58 -8.77
C LEU A 658 -0.11 -10.24 -7.85
N THR A 659 -1.20 -9.82 -8.47
CA THR A 659 -2.49 -9.63 -7.79
C THR A 659 -3.42 -10.80 -8.07
N HIS A 660 -4.28 -11.14 -7.11
CA HIS A 660 -5.37 -12.11 -7.25
C HIS A 660 -4.95 -13.44 -7.92
N GLY A 661 -3.89 -14.07 -7.41
CA GLY A 661 -3.28 -15.25 -8.06
C GLY A 661 -2.33 -16.12 -7.21
N ALA A 662 -2.20 -15.83 -5.91
CA ALA A 662 -1.42 -16.61 -4.96
C ALA A 662 -1.94 -16.34 -3.54
N TYR A 663 -2.18 -17.40 -2.77
CA TYR A 663 -2.80 -17.35 -1.47
C TYR A 663 -2.15 -18.35 -0.50
N ALA A 664 -1.84 -17.88 0.70
CA ALA A 664 -1.41 -18.67 1.84
C ALA A 664 -2.64 -19.02 2.67
N GLY A 665 -3.12 -20.26 2.55
CA GLY A 665 -4.17 -20.79 3.41
C GLY A 665 -3.60 -21.22 4.75
N ALA A 666 -4.18 -20.78 5.86
CA ALA A 666 -3.75 -21.14 7.22
C ALA A 666 -4.93 -21.49 8.13
N TYR A 667 -4.85 -22.62 8.82
CA TYR A 667 -5.84 -23.03 9.82
C TYR A 667 -5.42 -22.55 11.23
N VAL A 668 -6.07 -21.49 11.69
CA VAL A 668 -5.80 -20.78 12.94
C VAL A 668 -6.82 -21.11 14.02
N LYS A 669 -6.42 -21.09 15.29
CA LYS A 669 -7.34 -21.37 16.42
C LYS A 669 -8.21 -20.16 16.79
N GLU A 670 -7.72 -18.97 16.48
CA GLU A 670 -8.36 -17.68 16.67
C GLU A 670 -7.76 -16.69 15.67
N ARG A 671 -8.45 -15.57 15.43
CA ARG A 671 -7.97 -14.51 14.55
C ARG A 671 -7.04 -13.57 15.32
N SER A 672 -5.75 -13.91 15.34
CA SER A 672 -4.68 -13.07 15.90
C SER A 672 -3.37 -13.28 15.13
N ARG A 673 -2.46 -12.29 15.19
CA ARG A 673 -1.14 -12.38 14.56
C ARG A 673 -0.34 -13.57 15.11
N GLU A 674 -0.43 -13.79 16.42
CA GLU A 674 0.19 -14.91 17.12
C GLU A 674 -0.35 -16.27 16.64
N ALA A 675 -1.67 -16.40 16.48
CA ALA A 675 -2.28 -17.63 16.02
C ALA A 675 -1.96 -17.94 14.54
N ILE A 676 -1.85 -16.91 13.70
CA ILE A 676 -1.35 -17.05 12.32
C ILE A 676 0.08 -17.58 12.33
N LEU A 677 0.98 -16.95 13.11
CA LEU A 677 2.36 -17.38 13.22
C LEU A 677 2.49 -18.80 13.80
N GLU A 678 1.64 -19.17 14.75
CA GLU A 678 1.57 -20.54 15.29
C GLU A 678 1.10 -21.54 14.23
N ALA A 679 0.09 -21.22 13.42
CA ALA A 679 -0.38 -22.07 12.34
C ALA A 679 0.69 -22.32 11.27
N LEU A 680 1.42 -21.26 10.88
CA LEU A 680 2.61 -21.36 10.02
C LEU A 680 3.67 -22.28 10.64
N ARG A 681 4.00 -22.11 11.93
CA ARG A 681 4.98 -22.95 12.63
C ARG A 681 4.57 -24.42 12.72
N ALA A 682 3.27 -24.66 12.91
CA ALA A 682 2.66 -25.99 12.95
C ALA A 682 2.45 -26.60 11.56
N ARG A 683 2.69 -25.82 10.48
CA ARG A 683 2.45 -26.21 9.09
C ARG A 683 1.01 -26.61 8.79
N ARG A 684 0.05 -26.04 9.54
CA ARG A 684 -1.38 -26.19 9.25
C ARG A 684 -1.76 -25.21 8.14
N THR A 685 -1.03 -25.31 7.03
CA THR A 685 -1.07 -24.36 5.92
C THR A 685 -1.15 -25.10 4.59
N TYR A 686 -1.56 -24.38 3.56
CA TYR A 686 -1.49 -24.86 2.18
C TYR A 686 -1.29 -23.67 1.23
N GLY A 687 -0.74 -23.95 0.05
CA GLY A 687 -0.59 -22.94 -1.00
C GLY A 687 -1.69 -23.08 -2.02
N SER A 688 -2.18 -21.97 -2.57
CA SER A 688 -3.19 -21.98 -3.62
C SER A 688 -3.01 -20.81 -4.59
N THR A 689 -3.40 -20.97 -5.84
CA THR A 689 -3.35 -19.90 -6.86
C THR A 689 -4.70 -19.20 -7.07
N GLU A 690 -5.76 -19.71 -6.45
CA GLU A 690 -7.10 -19.11 -6.29
C GLU A 690 -7.60 -19.45 -4.87
N THR A 691 -8.78 -19.01 -4.42
CA THR A 691 -9.29 -19.35 -3.08
C THR A 691 -9.87 -20.79 -2.97
N ILE A 692 -9.15 -21.75 -3.56
CA ILE A 692 -9.43 -23.19 -3.43
C ILE A 692 -9.22 -23.59 -1.96
N GLU A 693 -10.21 -24.24 -1.38
CA GLU A 693 -10.15 -24.74 0.00
C GLU A 693 -9.65 -26.19 0.01
N ILE A 694 -8.62 -26.47 0.82
CA ILE A 694 -8.18 -27.85 1.12
C ILE A 694 -8.25 -28.10 2.62
N ASP A 695 -8.89 -29.19 2.98
CA ASP A 695 -8.85 -29.79 4.31
C ASP A 695 -8.27 -31.20 4.19
N LEU A 696 -7.19 -31.45 4.93
CA LEU A 696 -6.47 -32.71 4.96
C LEU A 696 -6.14 -33.05 6.41
N HIS A 697 -6.57 -34.22 6.85
CA HIS A 697 -6.17 -34.81 8.11
C HIS A 697 -5.99 -36.32 8.00
N SER A 698 -5.27 -36.91 8.96
CA SER A 698 -5.14 -38.36 9.11
C SER A 698 -5.51 -38.75 10.53
N GLY A 699 -6.69 -39.33 10.72
CA GLY A 699 -7.26 -39.53 12.05
C GLY A 699 -7.42 -38.19 12.79
N THR A 700 -6.75 -38.05 13.93
CA THR A 700 -6.75 -36.84 14.76
C THR A 700 -5.62 -35.85 14.45
N HIS A 701 -4.83 -36.10 13.40
CA HIS A 701 -3.66 -35.29 13.04
C HIS A 701 -3.94 -34.41 11.83
N TRP A 702 -3.66 -33.11 11.93
CA TRP A 702 -3.76 -32.19 10.81
C TRP A 702 -2.69 -32.45 9.75
N MET A 703 -2.91 -31.98 8.52
CA MET A 703 -1.79 -31.65 7.64
C MET A 703 -0.76 -30.79 8.37
N GLY A 704 0.53 -30.99 8.08
CA GLY A 704 1.60 -30.33 8.82
C GLY A 704 2.20 -31.18 9.94
N GLU A 705 1.49 -32.23 10.38
CA GLU A 705 1.91 -33.10 11.48
C GLU A 705 2.63 -34.37 11.03
N LYS A 706 3.43 -34.91 11.95
CA LYS A 706 4.04 -36.24 11.84
C LYS A 706 3.21 -37.21 12.67
N LEU A 707 2.76 -38.30 12.05
CA LEU A 707 2.02 -39.35 12.72
C LEU A 707 2.89 -40.10 13.73
N PRO A 708 2.29 -40.66 14.80
CA PRO A 708 2.96 -41.59 15.70
C PRO A 708 3.64 -42.74 14.95
N SER A 709 4.75 -43.24 15.51
CA SER A 709 5.49 -44.35 14.92
C SER A 709 4.61 -45.60 14.76
N GLY A 710 4.62 -46.20 13.58
CA GLY A 710 3.84 -47.40 13.25
C GLY A 710 2.38 -47.13 12.87
N GLU A 711 1.90 -45.88 12.93
CA GLU A 711 0.57 -45.52 12.47
C GLU A 711 0.55 -45.30 10.94
N PRO A 712 -0.31 -46.01 10.18
CA PRO A 712 -0.41 -45.81 8.74
C PRO A 712 -1.16 -44.52 8.39
N ALA A 713 -0.80 -43.88 7.28
CA ALA A 713 -1.57 -42.75 6.74
C ALA A 713 -3.00 -43.19 6.34
N ARG A 714 -3.99 -42.55 6.94
CA ARG A 714 -5.41 -42.70 6.63
C ARG A 714 -6.00 -41.32 6.38
N LEU A 715 -5.78 -40.82 5.16
CA LEU A 715 -6.11 -39.46 4.80
C LEU A 715 -7.62 -39.30 4.63
N GLU A 716 -8.16 -38.25 5.22
CA GLU A 716 -9.49 -37.73 4.98
C GLU A 716 -9.32 -36.36 4.34
N VAL A 717 -9.91 -36.20 3.15
CA VAL A 717 -9.65 -35.06 2.29
C VAL A 717 -10.96 -34.45 1.84
N SER A 718 -11.06 -33.12 1.96
CA SER A 718 -12.12 -32.32 1.34
C SER A 718 -11.47 -31.18 0.57
N VAL A 719 -11.86 -31.05 -0.71
CA VAL A 719 -11.43 -29.97 -1.59
C VAL A 719 -12.67 -29.24 -2.10
N ARG A 720 -12.63 -27.91 -2.09
CA ARG A 720 -13.64 -27.06 -2.71
C ARG A 720 -12.95 -26.02 -3.58
N GLY A 721 -13.18 -26.07 -4.89
CA GLY A 721 -12.76 -25.03 -5.82
C GLY A 721 -13.85 -23.97 -6.01
N VAL A 722 -13.46 -22.79 -6.49
CA VAL A 722 -14.41 -21.76 -6.97
C VAL A 722 -14.89 -22.07 -8.39
N LYS A 723 -14.21 -22.99 -9.08
CA LYS A 723 -14.63 -23.61 -10.35
C LYS A 723 -14.48 -25.13 -10.25
N PRO A 724 -15.06 -25.91 -11.20
CA PRO A 724 -14.96 -27.36 -11.17
C PRO A 724 -13.52 -27.87 -11.11
N LEU A 725 -13.30 -28.89 -10.28
CA LEU A 725 -12.04 -29.58 -10.11
C LEU A 725 -11.81 -30.54 -11.28
N LYS A 726 -10.73 -30.28 -12.03
CA LYS A 726 -10.23 -31.12 -13.12
C LYS A 726 -9.50 -32.35 -12.58
N GLU A 727 -8.72 -32.17 -11.52
CA GLU A 727 -7.92 -33.25 -10.94
C GLU A 727 -7.77 -33.06 -9.43
N VAL A 728 -7.92 -34.13 -8.65
CA VAL A 728 -7.50 -34.19 -7.24
C VAL A 728 -6.62 -35.42 -7.06
N ALA A 729 -5.42 -35.22 -6.51
CA ALA A 729 -4.38 -36.23 -6.42
C ALA A 729 -3.75 -36.31 -5.02
N VAL A 730 -3.34 -37.52 -4.62
CA VAL A 730 -2.46 -37.74 -3.45
C VAL A 730 -1.07 -38.05 -3.96
N VAL A 731 -0.09 -37.29 -3.47
CA VAL A 731 1.33 -37.47 -3.76
C VAL A 731 2.00 -38.11 -2.55
N LYS A 732 2.70 -39.22 -2.77
CA LYS A 732 3.53 -39.93 -1.80
C LYS A 732 4.97 -39.96 -2.30
N ASN A 733 5.91 -39.41 -1.54
CA ASN A 733 7.35 -39.48 -1.86
C ASN A 733 7.66 -39.10 -3.33
N GLY A 734 7.06 -38.03 -3.82
CA GLY A 734 7.25 -37.54 -5.20
C GLY A 734 6.56 -38.37 -6.27
N ASN A 735 5.58 -39.21 -5.91
CA ASN A 735 4.83 -40.04 -6.86
C ASN A 735 3.32 -39.87 -6.64
N PHE A 736 2.56 -39.74 -7.72
CA PHE A 736 1.09 -39.72 -7.66
C PHE A 736 0.56 -41.14 -7.39
N VAL A 737 0.05 -41.38 -6.18
CA VAL A 737 -0.47 -42.70 -5.75
C VAL A 737 -2.00 -42.79 -5.80
N TYR A 738 -2.67 -41.66 -5.95
CA TYR A 738 -4.11 -41.56 -6.18
C TYR A 738 -4.40 -40.36 -7.06
N GLN A 739 -5.27 -40.51 -8.05
CA GLN A 739 -5.72 -39.44 -8.95
C GLN A 739 -7.20 -39.66 -9.30
N LYS A 740 -7.99 -38.59 -9.26
CA LYS A 740 -9.39 -38.56 -9.72
C LYS A 740 -9.66 -37.28 -10.49
N GLU A 741 -10.65 -37.34 -11.37
CA GLU A 741 -11.21 -36.20 -12.11
C GLU A 741 -12.67 -36.01 -11.67
N PRO A 742 -12.93 -35.27 -10.57
CA PRO A 742 -14.28 -35.16 -10.01
C PRO A 742 -15.26 -34.47 -10.95
N ASN A 743 -14.79 -33.47 -11.72
CA ASN A 743 -15.62 -32.58 -12.54
C ASN A 743 -16.74 -31.90 -11.74
N SER A 744 -16.46 -31.59 -10.47
CA SER A 744 -17.35 -30.93 -9.51
C SER A 744 -16.59 -29.84 -8.75
N THR A 745 -17.28 -28.84 -8.21
CA THR A 745 -16.67 -27.81 -7.35
C THR A 745 -16.23 -28.37 -6.00
N ASP A 746 -16.95 -29.38 -5.50
CA ASP A 746 -16.68 -30.02 -4.21
C ASP A 746 -16.30 -31.49 -4.41
N PHE A 747 -15.27 -31.95 -3.72
CA PHE A 747 -14.86 -33.35 -3.73
C PHE A 747 -14.29 -33.79 -2.38
N THR A 748 -14.86 -34.87 -1.83
CA THR A 748 -14.42 -35.47 -0.56
C THR A 748 -14.13 -36.95 -0.75
N PHE A 749 -13.03 -37.43 -0.19
CA PHE A 749 -12.67 -38.84 -0.24
C PHE A 749 -11.82 -39.24 0.98
N LYS A 750 -11.72 -40.56 1.20
CA LYS A 750 -10.77 -41.15 2.14
C LYS A 750 -9.73 -41.95 1.35
N PHE A 751 -8.48 -41.91 1.78
CA PHE A 751 -7.38 -42.66 1.19
C PHE A 751 -6.59 -43.38 2.27
N ALA A 752 -6.49 -44.70 2.14
CA ALA A 752 -5.56 -45.51 2.91
C ALA A 752 -4.48 -45.99 1.94
N ASP A 753 -3.22 -45.81 2.31
CA ASP A 753 -2.09 -46.23 1.48
C ASP A 753 -2.10 -47.76 1.30
N PRO A 754 -2.27 -48.28 0.07
CA PRO A 754 -2.29 -49.72 -0.18
C PRO A 754 -0.90 -50.37 -0.05
N GLU A 755 0.17 -49.56 -0.13
CA GLU A 755 1.56 -50.03 -0.13
C GLU A 755 2.40 -49.28 0.92
N PRO A 756 2.07 -49.39 2.23
CA PRO A 756 2.78 -48.67 3.28
C PRO A 756 4.26 -49.06 3.31
N VAL A 757 5.12 -48.05 3.25
CA VAL A 757 6.56 -48.24 3.37
C VAL A 757 6.98 -48.30 4.84
N ALA A 758 7.99 -49.11 5.16
CA ALA A 758 8.52 -49.22 6.52
C ALA A 758 9.38 -47.99 6.93
N GLY A 759 9.82 -47.19 5.95
CA GLY A 759 10.66 -46.00 6.15
C GLY A 759 9.88 -44.68 6.20
N PRO A 760 10.57 -43.53 6.25
CA PRO A 760 9.91 -42.22 6.22
C PRO A 760 9.15 -42.03 4.89
N ALA A 761 7.95 -41.49 5.01
CA ALA A 761 7.09 -41.10 3.90
C ALA A 761 6.37 -39.80 4.21
N TYR A 762 5.99 -39.09 3.16
CA TYR A 762 5.11 -37.93 3.25
C TYR A 762 3.96 -38.07 2.26
N TYR A 763 2.80 -37.52 2.64
CA TYR A 763 1.60 -37.48 1.80
C TYR A 763 1.06 -36.07 1.74
N TYR A 764 0.85 -35.53 0.55
CA TYR A 764 0.11 -34.27 0.39
C TYR A 764 -0.92 -34.38 -0.73
N VAL A 765 -1.89 -33.47 -0.72
CA VAL A 765 -2.97 -33.39 -1.70
C VAL A 765 -2.68 -32.25 -2.66
N ARG A 766 -2.84 -32.52 -3.96
CA ARG A 766 -2.87 -31.51 -5.01
C ARG A 766 -4.24 -31.47 -5.64
N ALA A 767 -4.80 -30.28 -5.79
CA ALA A 767 -6.05 -30.03 -6.50
C ALA A 767 -5.79 -29.10 -7.67
N ARG A 768 -6.39 -29.36 -8.83
CA ARG A 768 -6.33 -28.51 -10.01
C ARG A 768 -7.73 -28.29 -10.57
N GLN A 769 -8.08 -27.04 -10.82
CA GLN A 769 -9.34 -26.66 -11.47
C GLN A 769 -9.26 -26.77 -13.00
N VAL A 770 -10.40 -26.65 -13.67
CA VAL A 770 -10.52 -26.68 -15.14
C VAL A 770 -9.77 -25.55 -15.85
N ASP A 771 -9.51 -24.44 -15.16
CA ASP A 771 -8.73 -23.28 -15.65
C ASP A 771 -7.25 -23.32 -15.24
N ASP A 772 -6.80 -24.49 -14.74
CA ASP A 772 -5.42 -24.77 -14.31
C ASP A 772 -4.94 -23.92 -13.11
N GLU A 773 -5.86 -23.36 -12.31
CA GLU A 773 -5.58 -22.91 -10.94
C GLU A 773 -5.37 -24.15 -10.04
N ILE A 774 -4.42 -24.06 -9.11
CA ILE A 774 -3.85 -25.22 -8.37
C ILE A 774 -3.75 -24.89 -6.88
N ALA A 775 -3.99 -25.90 -6.05
CA ALA A 775 -3.72 -25.87 -4.62
C ALA A 775 -2.93 -27.10 -4.15
N TRP A 776 -2.09 -26.91 -3.13
CA TRP A 776 -1.19 -27.91 -2.56
C TRP A 776 -1.25 -27.88 -1.03
N SER A 777 -1.74 -28.96 -0.41
CA SER A 777 -1.74 -29.08 1.06
C SER A 777 -0.32 -29.19 1.62
N SER A 778 -0.11 -28.79 2.87
CA SER A 778 1.08 -29.28 3.59
C SER A 778 1.07 -30.80 3.70
N PRO A 779 2.24 -31.46 3.80
CA PRO A 779 2.28 -32.91 3.95
C PRO A 779 1.84 -33.41 5.33
N VAL A 780 1.40 -34.66 5.38
CA VAL A 780 1.38 -35.51 6.59
C VAL A 780 2.59 -36.44 6.51
N TRP A 781 3.39 -36.51 7.57
CA TRP A 781 4.60 -37.36 7.62
C TRP A 781 4.34 -38.66 8.37
N VAL A 782 4.91 -39.77 7.88
CA VAL A 782 4.81 -41.12 8.46
C VAL A 782 6.19 -41.75 8.53
N GLY A 783 6.52 -42.47 9.61
CA GLY A 783 7.75 -43.28 9.72
C GLY A 783 9.06 -42.50 9.89
N GLY A 784 10.08 -43.15 10.49
CA GLY A 784 11.46 -42.66 10.70
C GLY A 784 11.63 -41.46 11.67
N PRO A 785 12.74 -41.30 12.42
CA PRO A 785 12.94 -40.21 13.39
C PRO A 785 12.76 -38.81 12.78
#